data_AF-A0A971CNB7-F1
#
_entry.id   AF-A0A971CNB7-F1
#
_cell.length_a   1.000
_cell.length_b   1.000
_cell.length_c   1.000
_cell.angle_alpha   90.00
_cell.angle_beta   90.00
_cell.angle_gamma   90.00
#
_symmetry.space_group_name_H-M   'P 1'
#
loop_
_entity.id
_entity.type
_entity.pdbx_description
1 polymer ?
#
loop_
_entity_poly.entity_id
_entity_poly.type
_entity_poly.pdbx_seq_one_letter_code
_entity_poly.pdbx_strand_id
1 'polypeptide(L)'
;MMNSVADVFQRAALKNLSGLEELLSVADTLRFIEKTSAIMEGNPDALKLAGGTLESLREGFDSFRATLEFAEDIFSWSFPTPLISHFFADPSHIAGLQSTAKELERACTVVVDRQKETDRLAQFDALLWCGSQFEQVVLERLERRNQRALDHIAALRDYLNFLLAEAAARDEGTGPVLSVYLNAGLDYNRLPQAVEFVFYRSAAEAILNADPRLRTHTGATHEDLRKRFRELDREYLELRRKELAIKLSKRDCPPGNSCGPVATLTELALITRVAGQTRPRISVRDLVRRAGNAMQALKPCWMMSPMSVAQYLEPGKLTFDLVIMDEASQIRPEEALGGIARGQKAVIVGDQMQLPPTPFFQRLSTGGAADDDESEEETRQESVLEAAAGRFHPCRRLKWHYRSEHGSLISYSNSEFYDNQLTIFPSPYDGHPEFGVSLVQTKGIYDGGMNQIEGTAVVKAAIEFMNQCPDRSLGIVAINSKQAEFIREELDREVAVDADAAAFVQRWDQTLEALFVKNLENVQGDERDVIFISTVYGKDRNGNFYQRFGPINGIYGHRRLNVLFTRAKKRVTVFTSMVPEEIHEEGKHWGVKVLKGYLQFAREGIAPTTAAGGECESEFERWVLDVLRVHGYEAVPQLGVCGYRIDIAVRDPDRPGVFLCGVECDGATYHSARCVRERDRLRQEILERHGWNLYRIWSTDWFRNPRLQTRQLLDYLQRSRH
;
A
#
# COMPACT_ATOMS: atom_id res chain seq x y z
N MET A 1 -35.04 58.55 13.67
CA MET A 1 -35.91 59.70 13.36
C MET A 1 -36.20 60.39 14.67
N MET A 2 -35.66 61.58 14.86
CA MET A 2 -36.21 62.63 15.71
C MET A 2 -35.31 63.84 15.42
N ASN A 3 -35.83 64.77 14.61
CA ASN A 3 -35.22 66.08 14.47
C ASN A 3 -35.12 66.66 15.88
N SER A 4 -33.97 67.24 16.19
CA SER A 4 -33.64 67.81 17.49
C SER A 4 -34.86 68.51 18.11
N VAL A 5 -35.21 68.23 19.36
CA VAL A 5 -36.26 68.94 20.11
C VAL A 5 -36.05 70.47 20.02
N ALA A 6 -34.79 70.91 20.03
CA ALA A 6 -34.42 72.31 19.79
C ALA A 6 -34.77 72.82 18.38
N ASP A 7 -34.86 71.93 17.39
CA ASP A 7 -35.28 72.21 16.01
C ASP A 7 -36.81 72.35 15.92
N VAL A 8 -37.58 71.63 16.75
CA VAL A 8 -39.03 71.83 16.90
C VAL A 8 -39.33 73.18 17.55
N PHE A 9 -38.63 73.52 18.64
CA PHE A 9 -38.77 74.83 19.31
C PHE A 9 -38.23 76.00 18.47
N GLN A 10 -37.18 75.82 17.67
CA GLN A 10 -36.66 76.86 16.77
C GLN A 10 -37.53 77.07 15.53
N ARG A 11 -38.18 76.02 14.97
CA ARG A 11 -39.03 76.13 13.78
C ARG A 11 -40.39 76.79 14.02
N ALA A 12 -40.88 76.82 15.26
CA ALA A 12 -42.21 77.35 15.60
C ALA A 12 -42.37 78.89 15.51
N ALA A 13 -41.40 79.63 14.95
CA ALA A 13 -41.47 81.08 14.66
C ALA A 13 -42.04 81.95 15.80
N LEU A 14 -41.61 81.68 17.04
CA LEU A 14 -42.13 82.32 18.25
C LEU A 14 -41.01 83.06 19.01
N LYS A 15 -40.43 84.10 18.40
CA LYS A 15 -39.33 84.90 19.00
C LYS A 15 -39.72 85.73 20.24
N ASN A 16 -40.99 85.72 20.66
CA ASN A 16 -41.52 86.63 21.70
C ASN A 16 -42.17 85.90 22.89
N LEU A 17 -41.93 84.61 23.10
CA LEU A 17 -42.34 83.91 24.33
C LEU A 17 -41.32 84.16 25.44
N SER A 18 -41.76 84.73 26.57
CA SER A 18 -41.00 84.72 27.83
C SER A 18 -40.79 83.27 28.27
N GLY A 19 -39.55 82.80 28.31
CA GLY A 19 -39.20 81.41 28.73
C GLY A 19 -38.62 80.51 27.64
N LEU A 20 -38.33 81.02 26.43
CA LEU A 20 -37.78 80.19 25.34
C LEU A 20 -36.33 79.73 25.59
N GLU A 21 -35.48 80.57 26.20
CA GLU A 21 -34.14 80.17 26.67
C GLU A 21 -34.22 79.10 27.77
N GLU A 22 -35.23 79.20 28.63
CA GLU A 22 -35.48 78.25 29.72
C GLU A 22 -35.91 76.88 29.19
N LEU A 23 -36.75 76.84 28.15
CA LEU A 23 -37.14 75.59 27.48
C LEU A 23 -35.96 74.95 26.72
N LEU A 24 -35.09 75.74 26.09
CA LEU A 24 -33.88 75.23 25.44
C LEU A 24 -32.88 74.65 26.46
N SER A 25 -32.71 75.29 27.63
CA SER A 25 -31.89 74.75 28.72
C SER A 25 -32.42 73.40 29.20
N VAL A 26 -33.74 73.26 29.35
CA VAL A 26 -34.37 71.98 29.73
C VAL A 26 -34.13 70.91 28.64
N ALA A 27 -34.17 71.28 27.36
CA ALA A 27 -33.89 70.37 26.23
C ALA A 27 -32.43 69.90 26.16
N ASP A 28 -31.47 70.73 26.56
CA ASP A 28 -30.05 70.32 26.63
C ASP A 28 -29.80 69.40 27.84
N THR A 29 -30.39 69.72 28.99
CA THR A 29 -30.38 68.86 30.18
C THR A 29 -31.02 67.50 29.87
N LEU A 30 -32.07 67.46 29.05
CA LEU A 30 -32.72 66.24 28.55
C LEU A 30 -31.77 65.33 27.76
N ARG A 31 -30.96 65.86 26.84
CA ARG A 31 -30.01 65.03 26.07
C ARG A 31 -28.97 64.39 26.96
N PHE A 32 -28.51 65.12 27.97
CA PHE A 32 -27.58 64.59 28.96
C PHE A 32 -28.23 63.48 29.78
N ILE A 33 -29.48 63.69 30.20
CA ILE A 33 -30.27 62.74 30.98
C ILE A 33 -30.58 61.47 30.16
N GLU A 34 -31.03 61.56 28.90
CA GLU A 34 -31.32 60.39 28.04
C GLU A 34 -30.08 59.53 27.78
N LYS A 35 -28.93 60.17 27.51
CA LYS A 35 -27.67 59.46 27.31
C LYS A 35 -27.23 58.70 28.57
N THR A 36 -27.52 59.26 29.74
CA THR A 36 -27.14 58.68 31.04
C THR A 36 -28.19 57.68 31.56
N SER A 37 -29.47 57.85 31.23
CA SER A 37 -30.55 56.96 31.68
C SER A 37 -30.46 55.59 31.02
N ALA A 38 -30.03 55.50 29.76
CA ALA A 38 -29.77 54.23 29.09
C ALA A 38 -28.73 53.37 29.83
N ILE A 39 -27.78 54.01 30.53
CA ILE A 39 -26.75 53.36 31.35
C ILE A 39 -27.32 52.97 32.72
N MET A 40 -28.22 53.79 33.29
CA MET A 40 -28.86 53.56 34.59
C MET A 40 -29.96 52.49 34.55
N GLU A 41 -30.79 52.44 33.49
CA GLU A 41 -31.92 51.51 33.38
C GLU A 41 -31.49 50.03 33.37
N GLY A 42 -30.28 49.74 32.88
CA GLY A 42 -29.67 48.41 32.92
C GLY A 42 -28.95 48.06 34.24
N ASN A 43 -28.99 48.94 35.25
CA ASN A 43 -28.11 48.86 36.42
C ASN A 43 -28.82 49.26 37.74
N PRO A 44 -29.41 48.29 38.49
CA PRO A 44 -30.22 48.56 39.68
C PRO A 44 -29.50 49.32 40.80
N ASP A 45 -28.18 49.18 40.92
CA ASP A 45 -27.41 49.81 41.99
C ASP A 45 -26.95 51.23 41.64
N ALA A 46 -26.82 51.57 40.33
CA ALA A 46 -26.66 52.96 39.88
C ALA A 46 -27.87 53.82 40.27
N LEU A 47 -29.07 53.22 40.22
CA LEU A 47 -30.33 53.85 40.61
C LEU A 47 -30.42 54.09 42.14
N LYS A 48 -29.87 53.19 42.96
CA LYS A 48 -29.77 53.41 44.42
C LYS A 48 -28.81 54.56 44.78
N LEU A 49 -27.68 54.67 44.07
CA LEU A 49 -26.69 55.75 44.28
C LEU A 49 -27.25 57.14 43.94
N ALA A 50 -28.19 57.22 43.00
CA ALA A 50 -28.91 58.43 42.63
C ALA A 50 -29.92 58.90 43.70
N GLY A 51 -30.17 58.12 44.77
CA GLY A 51 -30.91 58.57 45.95
C GLY A 51 -32.44 58.48 45.88
N GLY A 52 -33.02 57.72 44.92
CA GLY A 52 -34.47 57.53 44.77
C GLY A 52 -34.90 56.06 44.67
N THR A 53 -36.22 55.78 44.77
CA THR A 53 -36.77 54.47 44.43
C THR A 53 -36.90 54.34 42.90
N LEU A 54 -36.69 53.12 42.39
CA LEU A 54 -36.69 52.82 40.94
C LEU A 54 -38.01 53.23 40.25
N GLU A 55 -39.12 53.13 40.98
CA GLU A 55 -40.45 53.58 40.56
C GLU A 55 -40.55 55.11 40.54
N SER A 56 -40.08 55.83 41.56
CA SER A 56 -40.17 57.30 41.61
C SER A 56 -39.36 58.00 40.52
N LEU A 57 -38.16 57.46 40.21
CA LEU A 57 -37.34 57.98 39.12
C LEU A 57 -37.97 57.65 37.77
N ARG A 58 -38.46 56.42 37.57
CA ARG A 58 -39.18 56.04 36.34
C ARG A 58 -40.45 56.83 36.13
N GLU A 59 -41.28 57.03 37.15
CA GLU A 59 -42.47 57.87 37.10
C GLU A 59 -42.10 59.32 36.76
N GLY A 60 -41.01 59.84 37.34
CA GLY A 60 -40.46 61.14 36.97
C GLY A 60 -40.05 61.20 35.50
N PHE A 61 -39.32 60.20 35.00
CA PHE A 61 -38.90 60.08 33.61
C PHE A 61 -40.09 59.97 32.63
N ASP A 62 -41.05 59.09 32.92
CA ASP A 62 -42.21 58.83 32.08
C ASP A 62 -43.19 60.01 32.08
N SER A 63 -43.42 60.62 33.24
CA SER A 63 -44.23 61.84 33.35
C SER A 63 -43.61 63.00 32.57
N PHE A 64 -42.27 63.12 32.62
CA PHE A 64 -41.53 64.15 31.89
C PHE A 64 -41.53 63.90 30.38
N ARG A 65 -41.31 62.65 29.95
CA ARG A 65 -41.38 62.24 28.53
C ARG A 65 -42.77 62.47 27.96
N ALA A 66 -43.83 62.06 28.67
CA ALA A 66 -45.21 62.29 28.26
C ALA A 66 -45.54 63.78 28.13
N THR A 67 -45.00 64.63 29.02
CA THR A 67 -45.17 66.10 28.93
C THR A 67 -44.47 66.68 27.70
N LEU A 68 -43.34 66.09 27.28
CA LEU A 68 -42.60 66.52 26.12
C LEU A 68 -43.22 66.03 24.80
N GLU A 69 -43.68 64.79 24.75
CA GLU A 69 -44.49 64.25 23.65
C GLU A 69 -45.77 65.09 23.47
N PHE A 70 -46.44 65.46 24.57
CA PHE A 70 -47.57 66.37 24.54
C PHE A 70 -47.21 67.76 23.99
N ALA A 71 -46.04 68.29 24.35
CA ALA A 71 -45.55 69.55 23.79
C ALA A 71 -45.28 69.43 22.28
N GLU A 72 -44.57 68.38 21.83
CA GLU A 72 -44.31 68.11 20.41
C GLU A 72 -45.61 67.94 19.62
N ASP A 73 -46.60 67.22 20.17
CA ASP A 73 -47.92 67.01 19.57
C ASP A 73 -48.67 68.34 19.40
N ILE A 74 -48.69 69.21 20.42
CA ILE A 74 -49.29 70.55 20.33
C ILE A 74 -48.63 71.39 19.23
N PHE A 75 -47.30 71.32 19.08
CA PHE A 75 -46.58 72.06 18.04
C PHE A 75 -46.74 71.46 16.64
N SER A 76 -47.03 70.16 16.55
CA SER A 76 -47.34 69.49 15.28
C SER A 76 -48.72 69.87 14.73
N TRP A 77 -49.64 70.28 15.60
CA TRP A 77 -50.98 70.74 15.23
C TRP A 77 -50.93 72.24 14.88
N SER A 78 -51.50 72.63 13.74
CA SER A 78 -51.43 74.01 13.22
C SER A 78 -52.32 74.99 14.01
N PHE A 79 -52.08 75.14 15.32
CA PHE A 79 -52.83 76.04 16.18
C PHE A 79 -52.41 77.51 16.02
N PRO A 80 -53.35 78.45 16.25
CA PRO A 80 -53.01 79.87 16.32
C PRO A 80 -52.02 80.16 17.46
N THR A 81 -51.03 80.99 17.17
CA THR A 81 -49.94 81.42 18.08
C THR A 81 -50.39 81.85 19.49
N PRO A 82 -51.53 82.57 19.69
CA PRO A 82 -52.02 82.92 21.02
C PRO A 82 -52.47 81.72 21.86
N LEU A 83 -52.96 80.65 21.21
CA LEU A 83 -53.43 79.45 21.89
C LEU A 83 -52.26 78.60 22.38
N ILE A 84 -51.23 78.45 21.54
CA ILE A 84 -49.96 77.82 21.92
C ILE A 84 -49.32 78.58 23.08
N SER A 85 -49.32 79.92 23.00
CA SER A 85 -48.81 80.77 24.09
C SER A 85 -49.59 80.57 25.39
N HIS A 86 -50.89 80.26 25.34
CA HIS A 86 -51.71 79.99 26.51
C HIS A 86 -51.39 78.65 27.19
N PHE A 87 -51.10 77.59 26.41
CA PHE A 87 -50.68 76.30 26.96
C PHE A 87 -49.36 76.35 27.73
N PHE A 88 -48.46 77.28 27.36
CA PHE A 88 -47.16 77.51 28.01
C PHE A 88 -47.12 78.82 28.82
N ALA A 89 -48.25 79.49 29.04
CA ALA A 89 -48.31 80.79 29.75
C ALA A 89 -48.21 80.67 31.26
N ASP A 90 -48.50 79.50 31.84
CA ASP A 90 -48.41 79.29 33.29
C ASP A 90 -46.95 79.02 33.69
N PRO A 91 -46.26 79.98 34.35
CA PRO A 91 -44.86 79.82 34.72
C PRO A 91 -44.64 78.65 35.69
N SER A 92 -45.70 78.19 36.36
CA SER A 92 -45.63 77.08 37.32
C SER A 92 -45.36 75.73 36.66
N HIS A 93 -45.81 75.49 35.43
CA HIS A 93 -45.56 74.24 34.71
C HIS A 93 -44.13 74.14 34.18
N ILE A 94 -43.57 75.25 33.66
CA ILE A 94 -42.17 75.32 33.23
C ILE A 94 -41.24 75.21 34.46
N ALA A 95 -41.58 75.85 35.57
CA ALA A 95 -40.84 75.72 36.83
C ALA A 95 -40.86 74.30 37.40
N GLY A 96 -41.99 73.59 37.29
CA GLY A 96 -42.12 72.17 37.66
C GLY A 96 -41.22 71.28 36.81
N LEU A 97 -41.20 71.47 35.49
CA LEU A 97 -40.30 70.74 34.60
C LEU A 97 -38.82 71.06 34.90
N GLN A 98 -38.47 72.32 35.14
CA GLN A 98 -37.10 72.69 35.53
C GLN A 98 -36.68 72.07 36.87
N SER A 99 -37.60 71.95 37.82
CA SER A 99 -37.37 71.27 39.10
C SER A 99 -37.03 69.80 38.88
N THR A 100 -37.91 69.07 38.17
CA THR A 100 -37.71 67.64 37.90
C THR A 100 -36.49 67.39 37.02
N ALA A 101 -36.25 68.23 36.01
CA ALA A 101 -35.05 68.15 35.17
C ALA A 101 -33.78 68.40 35.97
N LYS A 102 -33.75 69.39 36.89
CA LYS A 102 -32.60 69.62 37.78
C LYS A 102 -32.39 68.49 38.78
N GLU A 103 -33.46 67.87 39.28
CA GLU A 103 -33.35 66.70 40.17
C GLU A 103 -32.78 65.49 39.43
N LEU A 104 -33.26 65.23 38.21
CA LEU A 104 -32.73 64.18 37.33
C LEU A 104 -31.30 64.47 36.88
N GLU A 105 -30.98 65.71 36.55
CA GLU A 105 -29.62 66.15 36.20
C GLU A 105 -28.66 65.95 37.37
N ARG A 106 -29.08 66.31 38.59
CA ARG A 106 -28.30 66.04 39.82
C ARG A 106 -28.09 64.54 40.01
N ALA A 107 -29.13 63.73 39.88
CA ALA A 107 -29.04 62.28 39.99
C ALA A 107 -28.09 61.65 38.95
N CYS A 108 -28.18 62.06 37.68
CA CYS A 108 -27.29 61.61 36.61
C CYS A 108 -25.85 62.09 36.83
N THR A 109 -25.67 63.34 37.26
CA THR A 109 -24.34 63.91 37.55
C THR A 109 -23.65 63.16 38.69
N VAL A 110 -24.39 62.77 39.74
CA VAL A 110 -23.85 61.95 40.83
C VAL A 110 -23.28 60.63 40.32
N VAL A 111 -23.97 59.94 39.40
CA VAL A 111 -23.46 58.67 38.86
C VAL A 111 -22.22 58.89 37.99
N VAL A 112 -22.22 59.90 37.14
CA VAL A 112 -21.05 60.24 36.29
C VAL A 112 -19.85 60.64 37.15
N ASP A 113 -20.05 61.44 38.19
CA ASP A 113 -18.98 61.88 39.10
C ASP A 113 -18.45 60.70 39.92
N ARG A 114 -19.31 59.78 40.36
CA ARG A 114 -18.88 58.55 41.05
C ARG A 114 -18.10 57.62 40.12
N GLN A 115 -18.48 57.51 38.85
CA GLN A 115 -17.71 56.76 37.86
C GLN A 115 -16.32 57.37 37.62
N LYS A 116 -16.24 58.69 37.46
CA LYS A 116 -14.95 59.41 37.33
C LYS A 116 -14.07 59.28 38.56
N GLU A 117 -14.66 59.36 39.75
CA GLU A 117 -13.93 59.18 41.01
C GLU A 117 -13.44 57.74 41.17
N THR A 118 -14.22 56.76 40.70
CA THR A 118 -13.80 55.35 40.66
C THR A 118 -12.60 55.17 39.74
N ASP A 119 -12.64 55.73 38.53
CA ASP A 119 -11.51 55.69 37.59
C ASP A 119 -10.24 56.33 38.19
N ARG A 120 -10.40 57.49 38.82
CA ARG A 120 -9.31 58.21 39.51
C ARG A 120 -8.71 57.43 40.67
N LEU A 121 -9.53 56.80 41.50
CA LEU A 121 -9.08 56.04 42.68
C LEU A 121 -8.49 54.68 42.29
N ALA A 122 -9.08 54.03 41.30
CA ALA A 122 -8.70 52.69 40.91
C ALA A 122 -7.40 52.65 40.09
N GLN A 123 -7.08 53.72 39.34
CA GLN A 123 -5.88 53.83 38.50
C GLN A 123 -5.68 52.61 37.58
N PHE A 124 -6.75 51.95 37.16
CA PHE A 124 -6.70 50.80 36.27
C PHE A 124 -6.78 51.25 34.82
N ASP A 125 -6.12 50.51 33.93
CA ASP A 125 -6.46 50.56 32.52
C ASP A 125 -7.83 49.90 32.31
N ALA A 126 -8.87 50.72 32.13
CA ALA A 126 -10.25 50.29 31.97
C ALA A 126 -10.41 49.31 30.79
N LEU A 127 -9.68 49.56 29.70
CA LEU A 127 -9.73 48.75 28.49
C LEU A 127 -9.10 47.38 28.75
N LEU A 128 -7.98 47.33 29.46
CA LEU A 128 -7.31 46.08 29.82
C LEU A 128 -8.11 45.26 30.85
N TRP A 129 -8.70 45.94 31.85
CA TRP A 129 -9.39 45.27 32.94
C TRP A 129 -10.80 44.81 32.56
N CYS A 130 -11.56 45.64 31.84
CA CYS A 130 -12.96 45.42 31.53
C CYS A 130 -13.23 45.07 30.05
N GLY A 131 -12.29 45.32 29.14
CA GLY A 131 -12.48 45.20 27.69
C GLY A 131 -13.21 46.38 27.04
N SER A 132 -13.62 47.38 27.82
CA SER A 132 -14.34 48.59 27.40
C SER A 132 -14.11 49.74 28.37
N GLN A 133 -14.50 50.96 28.00
CA GLN A 133 -14.44 52.12 28.89
C GLN A 133 -15.43 51.97 30.06
N PHE A 134 -15.12 52.51 31.24
CA PHE A 134 -15.91 52.31 32.46
C PHE A 134 -17.36 52.78 32.33
N GLU A 135 -17.62 53.81 31.52
CA GLU A 135 -18.97 54.34 31.26
C GLU A 135 -19.89 53.33 30.57
N GLN A 136 -19.31 52.30 29.93
CA GLN A 136 -20.03 51.27 29.18
C GLN A 136 -20.14 49.94 29.95
N VAL A 137 -19.54 49.84 31.14
CA VAL A 137 -19.50 48.60 31.93
C VAL A 137 -20.65 48.57 32.91
N VAL A 138 -21.35 47.43 32.96
CA VAL A 138 -22.37 47.16 34.00
C VAL A 138 -21.68 47.06 35.37
N LEU A 139 -22.07 47.90 36.33
CA LEU A 139 -21.39 47.99 37.64
C LEU A 139 -21.37 46.65 38.38
N GLU A 140 -22.45 45.89 38.33
CA GLU A 140 -22.52 44.57 38.97
C GLU A 140 -21.45 43.59 38.43
N ARG A 141 -21.17 43.64 37.12
CA ARG A 141 -20.11 42.81 36.52
C ARG A 141 -18.72 43.27 36.99
N LEU A 142 -18.53 44.58 37.11
CA LEU A 142 -17.29 45.17 37.62
C LEU A 142 -17.07 44.80 39.09
N GLU A 143 -18.10 44.91 39.93
CA GLU A 143 -18.07 44.54 41.34
C GLU A 143 -17.73 43.05 41.51
N ARG A 144 -18.43 42.14 40.82
CA ARG A 144 -18.10 40.70 40.88
C ARG A 144 -16.67 40.41 40.44
N ARG A 145 -16.18 41.09 39.38
CA ARG A 145 -14.81 40.90 38.87
C ARG A 145 -13.78 41.43 39.86
N ASN A 146 -14.01 42.59 40.47
CA ASN A 146 -13.15 43.19 41.48
C ASN A 146 -13.16 42.36 42.77
N GLN A 147 -14.31 41.88 43.22
CA GLN A 147 -14.40 41.01 44.39
C GLN A 147 -13.63 39.70 44.15
N ARG A 148 -13.79 39.08 42.99
CA ARG A 148 -13.01 37.89 42.62
C ARG A 148 -11.51 38.14 42.61
N ALA A 149 -11.08 39.32 42.16
CA ALA A 149 -9.69 39.76 42.18
C ALA A 149 -9.16 39.94 43.62
N LEU A 150 -9.95 40.55 44.51
CA LEU A 150 -9.64 40.71 45.93
C LEU A 150 -9.57 39.36 46.66
N ASP A 151 -10.44 38.42 46.32
CA ASP A 151 -10.44 37.09 46.91
C ASP A 151 -9.23 36.25 46.43
N HIS A 152 -8.63 36.59 45.28
CA HIS A 152 -7.55 35.83 44.63
C HIS A 152 -6.37 36.73 44.23
N ILE A 153 -5.92 37.63 45.11
CA ILE A 153 -4.87 38.62 44.81
C ILE A 153 -3.58 37.97 44.25
N ALA A 154 -3.17 36.81 44.77
CA ALA A 154 -1.98 36.11 44.30
C ALA A 154 -2.08 35.70 42.81
N ALA A 155 -3.29 35.38 42.33
CA ALA A 155 -3.54 34.96 40.95
C ALA A 155 -3.56 36.14 39.96
N LEU A 156 -3.61 37.38 40.42
CA LEU A 156 -3.58 38.56 39.53
C LEU A 156 -2.27 38.67 38.77
N ARG A 157 -1.15 38.30 39.40
CA ARG A 157 0.15 38.28 38.75
C ARG A 157 0.19 37.24 37.63
N ASP A 158 -0.38 36.06 37.87
CA ASP A 158 -0.48 35.00 36.87
C ASP A 158 -1.41 35.40 35.72
N TYR A 159 -2.51 36.10 36.02
CA TYR A 159 -3.41 36.64 35.02
C TYR A 159 -2.75 37.73 34.14
N LEU A 160 -1.94 38.62 34.73
CA LEU A 160 -1.17 39.60 33.96
C LEU A 160 -0.13 38.93 33.05
N ASN A 161 0.59 37.93 33.56
CA ASN A 161 1.52 37.14 32.76
C ASN A 161 0.80 36.44 31.60
N PHE A 162 -0.41 35.93 31.85
CA PHE A 162 -1.26 35.33 30.83
C PHE A 162 -1.65 36.34 29.74
N LEU A 163 -2.09 37.56 30.11
CA LEU A 163 -2.45 38.59 29.14
C LEU A 163 -1.25 39.05 28.28
N LEU A 164 -0.07 39.16 28.88
CA LEU A 164 1.16 39.46 28.15
C LEU A 164 1.54 38.34 27.17
N ALA A 165 1.39 37.09 27.60
CA ALA A 165 1.61 35.93 26.74
C ALA A 165 0.58 35.87 25.60
N GLU A 166 -0.69 36.23 25.86
CA GLU A 166 -1.73 36.32 24.84
C GLU A 166 -1.42 37.40 23.79
N ALA A 167 -0.97 38.58 24.24
CA ALA A 167 -0.57 39.67 23.35
C ALA A 167 0.61 39.26 22.46
N ALA A 168 1.66 38.68 23.05
CA ALA A 168 2.82 38.17 22.30
C ALA A 168 2.42 37.08 21.29
N ALA A 169 1.52 36.16 21.67
CA ALA A 169 1.03 35.13 20.77
C ALA A 169 0.27 35.70 19.55
N ARG A 170 -0.46 36.81 19.73
CA ARG A 170 -1.11 37.52 18.61
C ARG A 170 -0.07 38.11 17.66
N ASP A 171 0.97 38.74 18.18
CA ASP A 171 2.03 39.37 17.38
C ASP A 171 2.84 38.33 16.57
N GLU A 172 3.05 37.14 17.15
CA GLU A 172 3.75 36.03 16.49
C GLU A 172 2.85 35.20 15.54
N GLY A 173 1.56 35.55 15.42
CA GLY A 173 0.62 34.90 14.50
C GLY A 173 -0.05 33.62 15.01
N THR A 174 0.14 33.25 16.29
CA THR A 174 -0.54 32.10 16.93
C THR A 174 -1.83 32.49 17.65
N GLY A 175 -2.13 33.79 17.73
CA GLY A 175 -3.34 34.36 18.35
C GLY A 175 -4.67 33.71 17.96
N PRO A 176 -4.93 33.36 16.68
CA PRO A 176 -6.17 32.68 16.29
C PRO A 176 -6.38 31.33 17.02
N VAL A 177 -5.33 30.51 17.16
CA VAL A 177 -5.42 29.20 17.85
C VAL A 177 -5.71 29.40 19.33
N LEU A 178 -5.01 30.36 19.97
CA LEU A 178 -5.21 30.71 21.37
C LEU A 178 -6.63 31.22 21.64
N SER A 179 -7.18 32.05 20.74
CA SER A 179 -8.55 32.57 20.86
C SER A 179 -9.61 31.46 20.82
N VAL A 180 -9.40 30.40 20.02
CA VAL A 180 -10.30 29.24 19.97
C VAL A 180 -10.27 28.47 21.29
N TYR A 181 -9.09 28.27 21.87
CA TYR A 181 -8.94 27.61 23.19
C TYR A 181 -9.63 28.41 24.30
N LEU A 182 -9.44 29.73 24.31
CA LEU A 182 -10.06 30.65 25.25
C LEU A 182 -11.59 30.61 25.17
N ASN A 183 -12.14 30.70 23.95
CA ASN A 183 -13.59 30.73 23.74
C ASN A 183 -14.26 29.38 24.03
N ALA A 184 -13.58 28.27 23.76
CA ALA A 184 -14.10 26.94 23.99
C ALA A 184 -13.84 26.42 25.43
N GLY A 185 -13.09 27.16 26.25
CA GLY A 185 -12.74 26.76 27.62
C GLY A 185 -11.93 25.46 27.67
N LEU A 186 -11.06 25.23 26.68
CA LEU A 186 -10.28 24.00 26.55
C LEU A 186 -9.02 24.02 27.43
N ASP A 187 -8.56 22.82 27.81
CA ASP A 187 -7.33 22.65 28.58
C ASP A 187 -6.08 23.05 27.77
N TYR A 188 -5.34 24.03 28.29
CA TYR A 188 -4.12 24.56 27.69
C TYR A 188 -2.96 23.56 27.63
N ASN A 189 -3.02 22.43 28.35
CA ASN A 189 -2.00 21.39 28.27
C ASN A 189 -1.82 20.83 26.85
N ARG A 190 -2.86 20.94 25.99
CA ARG A 190 -2.82 20.51 24.59
C ARG A 190 -2.55 21.63 23.59
N LEU A 191 -2.36 22.87 24.06
CA LEU A 191 -2.16 24.04 23.19
C LEU A 191 -0.91 23.90 22.31
N PRO A 192 0.27 23.47 22.82
CA PRO A 192 1.45 23.30 21.98
C PRO A 192 1.21 22.36 20.79
N GLN A 193 0.59 21.20 21.03
CA GLN A 193 0.29 20.23 19.98
C GLN A 193 -0.74 20.77 18.97
N ALA A 194 -1.70 21.57 19.42
CA ALA A 194 -2.66 22.20 18.53
C ALA A 194 -2.01 23.25 17.62
N VAL A 195 -1.10 24.07 18.16
CA VAL A 195 -0.33 25.05 17.37
C VAL A 195 0.54 24.33 16.34
N GLU A 196 1.30 23.31 16.75
CA GLU A 196 2.09 22.48 15.84
C GLU A 196 1.23 21.86 14.73
N PHE A 197 0.08 21.28 15.09
CA PHE A 197 -0.85 20.68 14.13
C PHE A 197 -1.33 21.70 13.11
N VAL A 198 -1.76 22.89 13.55
CA VAL A 198 -2.24 23.95 12.65
C VAL A 198 -1.11 24.46 11.75
N PHE A 199 0.09 24.62 12.29
CA PHE A 199 1.26 25.04 11.53
C PHE A 199 1.61 24.02 10.43
N TYR A 200 1.83 22.76 10.79
CA TYR A 200 2.19 21.71 9.82
C TYR A 200 1.09 21.46 8.80
N ARG A 201 -0.18 21.50 9.21
CA ARG A 201 -1.32 21.39 8.29
C ARG A 201 -1.35 22.55 7.30
N SER A 202 -1.16 23.77 7.76
CA SER A 202 -1.16 24.96 6.89
C SER A 202 0.02 24.92 5.91
N ALA A 203 1.20 24.48 6.37
CA ALA A 203 2.37 24.28 5.51
C ALA A 203 2.11 23.19 4.44
N ALA A 204 1.54 22.05 4.84
CA ALA A 204 1.19 20.97 3.90
C ALA A 204 0.16 21.44 2.87
N GLU A 205 -0.89 22.14 3.29
CA GLU A 205 -1.91 22.71 2.39
C GLU A 205 -1.28 23.73 1.42
N ALA A 206 -0.37 24.59 1.89
CA ALA A 206 0.35 25.53 1.03
C ALA A 206 1.21 24.82 -0.03
N ILE A 207 1.96 23.78 0.36
CA ILE A 207 2.79 22.98 -0.56
C ILE A 207 1.91 22.26 -1.60
N LEU A 208 0.83 21.61 -1.17
CA LEU A 208 -0.09 20.90 -2.05
C LEU A 208 -0.80 21.85 -3.04
N ASN A 209 -1.08 23.09 -2.61
CA ASN A 209 -1.72 24.10 -3.45
C ASN A 209 -0.74 24.81 -4.41
N ALA A 210 0.57 24.76 -4.14
CA ALA A 210 1.59 25.37 -4.99
C ALA A 210 1.76 24.63 -6.32
N ASP A 211 1.59 23.30 -6.34
CA ASP A 211 1.62 22.50 -7.58
C ASP A 211 0.20 22.25 -8.11
N PRO A 212 -0.17 22.78 -9.30
CA PRO A 212 -1.49 22.55 -9.89
C PRO A 212 -1.85 21.07 -10.04
N ARG A 213 -0.86 20.19 -10.28
CA ARG A 213 -1.08 18.75 -10.42
C ARG A 213 -1.57 18.15 -9.10
N LEU A 214 -0.93 18.47 -7.99
CA LEU A 214 -1.33 17.98 -6.68
C LEU A 214 -2.66 18.58 -6.23
N ARG A 215 -2.95 19.82 -6.65
CA ARG A 215 -4.23 20.49 -6.37
C ARG A 215 -5.41 19.82 -7.07
N THR A 216 -5.28 19.44 -8.34
CA THR A 216 -6.39 18.89 -9.13
C THR A 216 -6.53 17.37 -9.06
N HIS A 217 -5.44 16.66 -8.78
CA HIS A 217 -5.48 15.21 -8.67
C HIS A 217 -5.92 14.77 -7.27
N THR A 218 -6.94 13.93 -7.23
CA THR A 218 -7.36 13.15 -6.06
C THR A 218 -6.95 11.71 -6.26
N GLY A 219 -6.83 10.93 -5.18
CA GLY A 219 -6.54 9.50 -5.30
C GLY A 219 -7.58 8.75 -6.12
N ALA A 220 -8.85 9.16 -6.10
CA ALA A 220 -9.88 8.62 -6.99
C ALA A 220 -9.54 8.84 -8.48
N THR A 221 -9.17 10.07 -8.88
CA THR A 221 -8.76 10.33 -10.27
C THR A 221 -7.50 9.56 -10.66
N HIS A 222 -6.58 9.36 -9.72
CA HIS A 222 -5.36 8.63 -9.96
C HIS A 222 -5.61 7.12 -10.09
N GLU A 223 -6.54 6.57 -9.32
CA GLU A 223 -6.98 5.18 -9.44
C GLU A 223 -7.67 4.92 -10.79
N ASP A 224 -8.52 5.84 -11.24
CA ASP A 224 -9.14 5.76 -12.57
C ASP A 224 -8.10 5.80 -13.69
N LEU A 225 -7.09 6.67 -13.58
CA LEU A 225 -5.97 6.73 -14.53
C LEU A 225 -5.17 5.43 -14.55
N ARG A 226 -4.87 4.85 -13.38
CA ARG A 226 -4.18 3.55 -13.29
C ARG A 226 -5.00 2.44 -13.93
N LYS A 227 -6.29 2.36 -13.62
CA LYS A 227 -7.21 1.38 -14.22
C LYS A 227 -7.25 1.54 -15.74
N ARG A 228 -7.39 2.77 -16.23
CA ARG A 228 -7.38 3.06 -17.67
C ARG A 228 -6.06 2.68 -18.33
N PHE A 229 -4.92 2.96 -17.67
CA PHE A 229 -3.61 2.55 -18.16
C PHE A 229 -3.51 1.02 -18.26
N ARG A 230 -3.98 0.26 -17.28
CA ARG A 230 -3.99 -1.22 -17.32
C ARG A 230 -4.80 -1.75 -18.49
N GLU A 231 -6.00 -1.22 -18.67
CA GLU A 231 -6.90 -1.58 -19.78
C GLU A 231 -6.22 -1.32 -21.13
N LEU A 232 -5.72 -0.10 -21.33
CA LEU A 232 -5.04 0.29 -22.57
C LEU A 232 -3.75 -0.49 -22.82
N ASP A 233 -2.99 -0.83 -21.77
CA ASP A 233 -1.77 -1.61 -21.93
C ASP A 233 -2.06 -3.06 -22.34
N ARG A 234 -3.16 -3.65 -21.85
CA ARG A 234 -3.65 -4.97 -22.29
C ARG A 234 -4.17 -4.91 -23.72
N GLU A 235 -5.00 -3.92 -24.02
CA GLU A 235 -5.52 -3.69 -25.38
C GLU A 235 -4.36 -3.49 -26.38
N TYR A 236 -3.35 -2.70 -26.02
CA TYR A 236 -2.16 -2.50 -26.82
C TYR A 236 -1.45 -3.83 -27.12
N LEU A 237 -1.26 -4.71 -26.13
CA LEU A 237 -0.65 -6.02 -26.36
C LEU A 237 -1.49 -6.89 -27.31
N GLU A 238 -2.81 -6.86 -27.20
CA GLU A 238 -3.71 -7.59 -28.10
C GLU A 238 -3.67 -7.05 -29.54
N LEU A 239 -3.73 -5.73 -29.70
CA LEU A 239 -3.64 -5.07 -31.00
C LEU A 239 -2.28 -5.35 -31.67
N ARG A 240 -1.18 -5.37 -30.90
CA ARG A 240 0.14 -5.72 -31.41
C ARG A 240 0.22 -7.17 -31.88
N ARG A 241 -0.46 -8.11 -31.21
CA ARG A 241 -0.58 -9.51 -31.68
C ARG A 241 -1.31 -9.58 -33.02
N LYS A 242 -2.41 -8.84 -33.17
CA LYS A 242 -3.18 -8.76 -34.43
C LYS A 242 -2.37 -8.09 -35.55
N GLU A 243 -1.68 -7.00 -35.26
CA GLU A 243 -0.78 -6.32 -36.21
C GLU A 243 0.33 -7.27 -36.68
N LEU A 244 0.94 -8.03 -35.76
CA LEU A 244 1.94 -9.03 -36.09
C LEU A 244 1.35 -10.13 -36.99
N ALA A 245 0.14 -10.64 -36.69
CA ALA A 245 -0.52 -11.63 -37.52
C ALA A 245 -0.76 -11.12 -38.96
N ILE A 246 -1.16 -9.85 -39.13
CA ILE A 246 -1.32 -9.21 -40.45
C ILE A 246 0.03 -9.07 -41.16
N LYS A 247 1.11 -8.71 -40.44
CA LYS A 247 2.45 -8.65 -41.04
C LYS A 247 2.92 -10.03 -41.49
N LEU A 248 2.65 -11.07 -40.71
CA LEU A 248 2.99 -12.45 -41.04
C LEU A 248 2.18 -12.97 -42.23
N SER A 249 0.89 -12.61 -42.36
CA SER A 249 0.07 -13.04 -43.50
C SER A 249 0.47 -12.38 -44.82
N LYS A 250 1.12 -11.21 -44.76
CA LYS A 250 1.67 -10.50 -45.94
C LYS A 250 3.08 -10.94 -46.33
N ARG A 251 3.68 -11.88 -45.60
CA ARG A 251 5.04 -12.34 -45.89
C ARG A 251 5.03 -13.18 -47.17
N ASP A 252 5.91 -12.85 -48.11
CA ASP A 252 5.99 -13.55 -49.38
C ASP A 252 6.36 -15.03 -49.16
N CYS A 253 5.45 -15.91 -49.56
CA CYS A 253 5.65 -17.35 -49.52
C CYS A 253 6.01 -17.84 -50.92
N PRO A 254 7.21 -18.40 -51.14
CA PRO A 254 7.62 -18.84 -52.47
C PRO A 254 6.68 -19.97 -52.96
N PRO A 255 6.04 -19.81 -54.13
CA PRO A 255 5.10 -20.82 -54.65
C PRO A 255 5.81 -22.13 -54.98
N GLY A 256 7.10 -22.05 -55.36
CA GLY A 256 7.90 -23.19 -55.79
C GLY A 256 7.52 -23.70 -57.16
N ASN A 257 8.08 -24.86 -57.53
CA ASN A 257 7.69 -25.57 -58.74
C ASN A 257 6.40 -26.36 -58.46
N SER A 258 5.35 -26.06 -59.20
CA SER A 258 4.04 -26.74 -59.13
C SER A 258 3.77 -27.70 -60.28
N CYS A 259 4.72 -27.84 -61.23
CA CYS A 259 4.53 -28.61 -62.46
C CYS A 259 5.47 -29.82 -62.52
N GLY A 260 5.01 -30.90 -63.15
CA GLY A 260 5.79 -32.12 -63.37
C GLY A 260 5.56 -33.21 -62.32
N PRO A 261 6.42 -34.25 -62.31
CA PRO A 261 6.33 -35.35 -61.34
C PRO A 261 6.45 -34.87 -59.89
N VAL A 262 5.85 -35.59 -58.94
CA VAL A 262 5.85 -35.22 -57.51
C VAL A 262 7.26 -34.99 -56.95
N ALA A 263 8.28 -35.68 -57.49
CA ALA A 263 9.68 -35.49 -57.11
C ALA A 263 10.24 -34.09 -57.42
N THR A 264 9.63 -33.37 -58.37
CA THR A 264 10.05 -32.03 -58.82
C THR A 264 9.34 -30.88 -58.12
N LEU A 265 8.30 -31.17 -57.33
CA LEU A 265 7.57 -30.15 -56.58
C LEU A 265 8.46 -29.51 -55.50
N THR A 266 8.36 -28.20 -55.29
CA THR A 266 9.13 -27.49 -54.24
C THR A 266 8.26 -26.47 -53.51
N GLU A 267 8.75 -25.98 -52.36
CA GLU A 267 8.15 -24.88 -51.59
C GLU A 267 6.64 -25.09 -51.31
N LEU A 268 5.81 -24.06 -51.52
CA LEU A 268 4.39 -24.11 -51.18
C LEU A 268 3.65 -25.24 -51.91
N ALA A 269 3.94 -25.47 -53.19
CA ALA A 269 3.30 -26.54 -53.97
C ALA A 269 3.55 -27.93 -53.37
N LEU A 270 4.76 -28.20 -52.89
CA LEU A 270 5.08 -29.44 -52.19
C LEU A 270 4.34 -29.53 -50.84
N ILE A 271 4.31 -28.44 -50.07
CA ILE A 271 3.63 -28.39 -48.77
C ILE A 271 2.13 -28.69 -48.93
N THR A 272 1.44 -28.02 -49.86
CA THR A 272 0.01 -28.24 -50.11
C THR A 272 -0.27 -29.69 -50.51
N ARG A 273 0.60 -30.29 -51.34
CA ARG A 273 0.46 -31.68 -51.77
C ARG A 273 0.63 -32.69 -50.63
N VAL A 274 1.55 -32.41 -49.71
CA VAL A 274 1.84 -33.27 -48.55
C VAL A 274 0.76 -33.11 -47.47
N ALA A 275 0.29 -31.89 -47.22
CA ALA A 275 -0.75 -31.60 -46.23
C ALA A 275 -2.09 -32.30 -46.52
N GLY A 276 -2.41 -32.53 -47.81
CA GLY A 276 -3.61 -33.28 -48.21
C GLY A 276 -3.50 -34.81 -48.06
N GLN A 277 -2.39 -35.35 -47.55
CA GLN A 277 -2.18 -36.81 -47.42
C GLN A 277 -2.37 -37.25 -45.98
N THR A 278 -3.11 -38.35 -45.77
CA THR A 278 -3.24 -38.99 -44.46
C THR A 278 -1.94 -39.63 -43.98
N ARG A 279 -1.08 -40.07 -44.92
CA ARG A 279 0.24 -40.66 -44.65
C ARG A 279 1.28 -40.17 -45.67
N PRO A 280 2.02 -39.10 -45.37
CA PRO A 280 3.06 -38.58 -46.24
C PRO A 280 4.18 -39.60 -46.49
N ARG A 281 4.56 -39.82 -47.75
CA ARG A 281 5.70 -40.67 -48.16
C ARG A 281 6.98 -39.84 -48.40
N ILE A 282 7.22 -38.82 -47.60
CA ILE A 282 8.41 -37.96 -47.67
C ILE A 282 9.04 -37.83 -46.29
N SER A 283 10.37 -37.90 -46.21
CA SER A 283 11.08 -37.66 -44.95
C SER A 283 10.97 -36.18 -44.55
N VAL A 284 10.98 -35.89 -43.25
CA VAL A 284 11.00 -34.50 -42.75
C VAL A 284 12.21 -33.74 -43.31
N ARG A 285 13.36 -34.40 -43.37
CA ARG A 285 14.60 -33.84 -43.93
C ARG A 285 14.44 -33.44 -45.40
N ASP A 286 13.84 -34.29 -46.23
CA ASP A 286 13.60 -33.97 -47.65
C ASP A 286 12.56 -32.87 -47.83
N LEU A 287 11.53 -32.85 -46.97
CA LEU A 287 10.53 -31.79 -46.98
C LEU A 287 11.15 -30.44 -46.66
N VAL A 288 11.94 -30.35 -45.59
CA VAL A 288 12.67 -29.13 -45.20
C VAL A 288 13.66 -28.71 -46.28
N ARG A 289 14.36 -29.66 -46.90
CA ARG A 289 15.30 -29.37 -47.99
C ARG A 289 14.63 -28.79 -49.24
N ARG A 290 13.45 -29.30 -49.61
CA ARG A 290 12.74 -28.91 -50.84
C ARG A 290 11.75 -27.76 -50.67
N ALA A 291 11.30 -27.51 -49.44
CA ALA A 291 10.27 -26.52 -49.14
C ALA A 291 10.59 -25.61 -47.94
N GLY A 292 11.86 -25.55 -47.53
CA GLY A 292 12.29 -24.84 -46.33
C GLY A 292 11.97 -23.35 -46.35
N ASN A 293 12.04 -22.69 -47.51
CA ASN A 293 11.77 -21.24 -47.59
C ASN A 293 10.29 -20.94 -47.41
N ALA A 294 9.40 -21.72 -48.03
CA ALA A 294 7.96 -21.63 -47.80
C ALA A 294 7.59 -22.00 -46.36
N MET A 295 8.22 -23.02 -45.79
CA MET A 295 8.02 -23.35 -44.36
C MET A 295 8.42 -22.18 -43.46
N GLN A 296 9.57 -21.55 -43.71
CA GLN A 296 10.05 -20.40 -42.92
C GLN A 296 9.18 -19.15 -43.16
N ALA A 297 8.64 -18.96 -44.36
CA ALA A 297 7.70 -17.86 -44.64
C ALA A 297 6.37 -18.04 -43.90
N LEU A 298 5.80 -19.25 -43.92
CA LEU A 298 4.54 -19.59 -43.25
C LEU A 298 4.67 -19.65 -41.73
N LYS A 299 5.81 -20.15 -41.24
CA LYS A 299 6.15 -20.35 -39.82
C LYS A 299 7.58 -19.87 -39.57
N PRO A 300 7.80 -18.58 -39.29
CA PRO A 300 9.16 -18.02 -39.16
C PRO A 300 9.88 -18.38 -37.86
N CYS A 301 9.16 -18.80 -36.83
CA CYS A 301 9.75 -19.25 -35.56
C CYS A 301 9.81 -20.78 -35.53
N TRP A 302 11.02 -21.33 -35.40
CA TRP A 302 11.27 -22.77 -35.40
C TRP A 302 11.77 -23.17 -34.01
N MET A 303 11.13 -24.16 -33.39
CA MET A 303 11.52 -24.72 -32.10
C MET A 303 12.10 -26.12 -32.32
N MET A 304 13.39 -26.30 -32.05
CA MET A 304 14.12 -27.53 -32.38
C MET A 304 15.21 -27.78 -31.34
N SER A 305 15.47 -29.06 -31.00
CA SER A 305 16.66 -29.44 -30.24
C SER A 305 17.93 -29.29 -31.09
N PRO A 306 19.13 -29.13 -30.48
CA PRO A 306 20.39 -29.06 -31.23
C PRO A 306 20.59 -30.23 -32.21
N MET A 307 20.22 -31.44 -31.81
CA MET A 307 20.26 -32.63 -32.66
C MET A 307 19.32 -32.51 -33.87
N SER A 308 18.10 -32.02 -33.65
CA SER A 308 17.11 -31.83 -34.72
C SER A 308 17.59 -30.79 -35.73
N VAL A 309 18.26 -29.73 -35.27
CA VAL A 309 18.90 -28.72 -36.13
C VAL A 309 19.93 -29.37 -37.04
N ALA A 310 20.82 -30.21 -36.50
CA ALA A 310 21.83 -30.91 -37.28
C ALA A 310 21.23 -31.94 -38.26
N GLN A 311 20.17 -32.63 -37.86
CA GLN A 311 19.53 -33.68 -38.65
C GLN A 311 18.72 -33.14 -39.83
N TYR A 312 17.95 -32.08 -39.61
CA TYR A 312 16.94 -31.62 -40.59
C TYR A 312 17.36 -30.39 -41.38
N LEU A 313 18.21 -29.51 -40.84
CA LEU A 313 18.62 -28.29 -41.55
C LEU A 313 19.90 -28.56 -42.33
N GLU A 314 19.86 -28.40 -43.65
CA GLU A 314 21.07 -28.49 -44.48
C GLU A 314 21.91 -27.21 -44.36
N PRO A 315 23.22 -27.28 -44.08
CA PRO A 315 24.09 -26.10 -43.95
C PRO A 315 24.01 -25.17 -45.17
N GLY A 316 23.92 -23.86 -44.93
CA GLY A 316 23.88 -22.84 -45.98
C GLY A 316 22.56 -22.71 -46.75
N LYS A 317 21.56 -23.57 -46.53
CA LYS A 317 20.25 -23.48 -47.22
C LYS A 317 19.26 -22.53 -46.57
N LEU A 318 19.26 -22.49 -45.23
CA LEU A 318 18.34 -21.68 -44.43
C LEU A 318 19.14 -20.86 -43.43
N THR A 319 18.74 -19.59 -43.29
CA THR A 319 19.32 -18.62 -42.36
C THR A 319 18.25 -17.99 -41.51
N PHE A 320 18.57 -17.66 -40.26
CA PHE A 320 17.69 -17.03 -39.30
C PHE A 320 18.29 -15.69 -38.85
N ASP A 321 17.45 -14.69 -38.65
CA ASP A 321 17.85 -13.38 -38.12
C ASP A 321 18.23 -13.47 -36.63
N LEU A 322 17.64 -14.41 -35.90
CA LEU A 322 17.88 -14.63 -34.48
C LEU A 322 17.83 -16.13 -34.14
N VAL A 323 18.82 -16.58 -33.37
CA VAL A 323 18.82 -17.89 -32.72
C VAL A 323 18.78 -17.66 -31.21
N ILE A 324 17.79 -18.27 -30.55
CA ILE A 324 17.67 -18.24 -29.10
C ILE A 324 18.00 -19.64 -28.59
N MET A 325 19.01 -19.73 -27.73
CA MET A 325 19.32 -20.93 -26.98
C MET A 325 18.75 -20.76 -25.59
N ASP A 326 17.68 -21.50 -25.32
CA ASP A 326 17.10 -21.59 -23.99
C ASP A 326 17.69 -22.79 -23.24
N GLU A 327 17.71 -22.73 -21.92
CA GLU A 327 18.37 -23.73 -21.05
C GLU A 327 19.81 -24.04 -21.50
N ALA A 328 20.57 -23.01 -21.86
CA ALA A 328 21.88 -23.14 -22.48
C ALA A 328 22.98 -23.72 -21.56
N SER A 329 22.76 -23.76 -20.24
CA SER A 329 23.59 -24.57 -19.33
C SER A 329 23.52 -26.07 -19.66
N GLN A 330 22.45 -26.45 -20.36
CA GLN A 330 22.12 -27.72 -21.01
C GLN A 330 23.04 -28.26 -22.09
N ILE A 331 23.60 -27.31 -22.83
CA ILE A 331 23.98 -27.54 -24.22
C ILE A 331 25.49 -27.43 -24.28
N ARG A 332 26.12 -28.42 -24.90
CA ARG A 332 27.57 -28.37 -25.12
C ARG A 332 27.90 -27.36 -26.23
N PRO A 333 29.04 -26.67 -26.18
CA PRO A 333 29.47 -25.76 -27.23
C PRO A 333 29.43 -26.38 -28.64
N GLU A 334 29.83 -27.64 -28.78
CA GLU A 334 29.83 -28.38 -30.05
C GLU A 334 28.41 -28.67 -30.59
N GLU A 335 27.44 -28.89 -29.72
CA GLU A 335 26.03 -29.08 -30.08
C GLU A 335 25.38 -27.75 -30.48
N ALA A 336 25.74 -26.67 -29.78
CA ALA A 336 25.26 -25.32 -30.02
C ALA A 336 25.74 -24.75 -31.37
N LEU A 337 26.96 -25.10 -31.80
CA LEU A 337 27.61 -24.50 -32.98
C LEU A 337 26.75 -24.58 -34.24
N GLY A 338 26.09 -25.71 -34.48
CA GLY A 338 25.23 -25.91 -35.65
C GLY A 338 24.00 -25.00 -35.70
N GLY A 339 23.47 -24.62 -34.54
CA GLY A 339 22.41 -23.62 -34.41
C GLY A 339 22.93 -22.20 -34.59
N ILE A 340 24.00 -21.83 -33.88
CA ILE A 340 24.59 -20.49 -33.94
C ILE A 340 25.03 -20.13 -35.37
N ALA A 341 25.65 -21.07 -36.09
CA ALA A 341 26.13 -20.84 -37.45
C ALA A 341 25.04 -20.48 -38.47
N ARG A 342 23.75 -20.72 -38.14
CA ARG A 342 22.59 -20.39 -38.99
C ARG A 342 21.93 -19.07 -38.61
N GLY A 343 22.31 -18.48 -37.49
CA GLY A 343 21.78 -17.23 -36.98
C GLY A 343 22.68 -16.04 -37.32
N GLN A 344 22.08 -14.89 -37.64
CA GLN A 344 22.82 -13.62 -37.69
C GLN A 344 23.15 -13.10 -36.29
N LYS A 345 22.26 -13.37 -35.33
CA LYS A 345 22.40 -13.03 -33.91
C LYS A 345 22.08 -14.24 -33.06
N ALA A 346 22.79 -14.40 -31.95
CA ALA A 346 22.54 -15.44 -30.97
C ALA A 346 22.21 -14.80 -29.61
N VAL A 347 21.18 -15.31 -28.94
CA VAL A 347 20.85 -15.00 -27.55
C VAL A 347 20.93 -16.30 -26.77
N ILE A 348 21.85 -16.33 -25.80
CA ILE A 348 22.14 -17.52 -24.98
C ILE A 348 21.53 -17.24 -23.60
N VAL A 349 20.53 -18.05 -23.23
CA VAL A 349 19.76 -17.91 -22.00
C VAL A 349 19.86 -19.21 -21.22
N GLY A 350 20.13 -19.12 -19.93
CA GLY A 350 20.18 -20.27 -19.04
C GLY A 350 20.68 -19.87 -17.67
N ASP A 351 20.88 -20.87 -16.83
CA ASP A 351 21.27 -20.70 -15.44
C ASP A 351 22.52 -21.54 -15.14
N GLN A 352 23.60 -20.86 -14.76
CA GLN A 352 24.89 -21.49 -14.46
C GLN A 352 24.84 -22.35 -13.18
N MET A 353 23.85 -22.12 -12.32
CA MET A 353 23.67 -22.86 -11.07
C MET A 353 22.69 -24.05 -11.21
N GLN A 354 22.22 -24.35 -12.43
CA GLN A 354 21.41 -25.52 -12.75
C GLN A 354 22.22 -26.62 -13.44
N LEU A 355 21.57 -27.76 -13.74
CA LEU A 355 22.22 -28.97 -14.24
C LEU A 355 23.11 -28.69 -15.47
N PRO A 356 24.37 -29.18 -15.46
CA PRO A 356 25.25 -29.13 -16.64
C PRO A 356 24.77 -30.13 -17.71
N PRO A 357 25.37 -30.10 -18.92
CA PRO A 357 25.03 -31.06 -19.97
C PRO A 357 25.31 -32.50 -19.49
N THR A 358 24.31 -33.37 -19.53
CA THR A 358 24.50 -34.79 -19.18
C THR A 358 25.09 -35.57 -20.37
N PRO A 359 26.02 -36.52 -20.14
CA PRO A 359 26.56 -37.40 -21.17
C PRO A 359 25.58 -38.52 -21.54
N PHE A 360 24.35 -38.16 -21.93
CA PHE A 360 23.35 -39.14 -22.40
C PHE A 360 23.84 -39.90 -23.65
N PHE A 361 24.53 -39.22 -24.56
CA PHE A 361 25.04 -39.83 -25.81
C PHE A 361 26.22 -40.79 -25.61
N GLN A 362 27.03 -40.59 -24.57
CA GLN A 362 28.11 -41.52 -24.23
C GLN A 362 27.56 -42.85 -23.69
N ARG A 363 26.50 -42.80 -22.85
CA ARG A 363 25.84 -44.00 -22.31
C ARG A 363 25.25 -44.92 -23.39
N LEU A 364 24.66 -44.35 -24.45
CA LEU A 364 24.15 -45.13 -25.60
C LEU A 364 25.26 -45.77 -26.44
N SER A 365 26.47 -45.20 -26.42
CA SER A 365 27.61 -45.70 -27.20
C SER A 365 28.35 -46.84 -26.47
N THR A 366 28.24 -46.94 -25.15
CA THR A 366 28.95 -47.93 -24.33
C THR A 366 28.13 -49.16 -23.94
N GLY A 367 26.82 -49.21 -24.21
CA GLY A 367 26.02 -50.44 -24.15
C GLY A 367 25.90 -51.14 -22.79
N GLY A 368 26.36 -50.54 -21.70
CA GLY A 368 26.28 -51.08 -20.35
C GLY A 368 25.09 -50.50 -19.59
N ALA A 369 24.23 -51.37 -19.03
CA ALA A 369 23.33 -51.00 -17.96
C ALA A 369 24.18 -50.58 -16.76
N ALA A 370 24.29 -49.28 -16.51
CA ALA A 370 25.11 -48.74 -15.45
C ALA A 370 24.46 -48.99 -14.09
N ASP A 371 25.17 -49.71 -13.22
CA ASP A 371 24.96 -49.61 -11.77
C ASP A 371 25.25 -48.16 -11.35
N ASP A 372 24.34 -47.56 -10.58
CA ASP A 372 24.39 -46.18 -10.06
C ASP A 372 25.59 -45.89 -9.11
N ASP A 373 26.54 -46.82 -8.97
CA ASP A 373 27.54 -46.87 -7.89
C ASP A 373 29.00 -46.67 -8.33
N GLU A 374 29.29 -46.53 -9.63
CA GLU A 374 30.66 -46.24 -10.08
C GLU A 374 30.89 -44.74 -10.33
N SER A 375 31.79 -44.19 -9.52
CA SER A 375 32.41 -42.89 -9.67
C SER A 375 33.19 -42.81 -10.98
N GLU A 376 32.51 -42.62 -12.10
CA GLU A 376 33.15 -42.05 -13.28
C GLU A 376 33.58 -40.62 -12.91
N GLU A 377 34.86 -40.30 -13.13
CA GLU A 377 35.36 -38.93 -13.00
C GLU A 377 34.53 -38.03 -13.93
N GLU A 378 33.51 -37.36 -13.38
CA GLU A 378 32.73 -36.32 -14.05
C GLU A 378 33.73 -35.24 -14.51
N THR A 379 34.27 -35.41 -15.73
CA THR A 379 35.14 -34.43 -16.34
C THR A 379 34.36 -33.13 -16.42
N ARG A 380 34.94 -32.01 -15.98
CA ARG A 380 34.29 -30.70 -16.07
C ARG A 380 33.90 -30.43 -17.52
N GLN A 381 32.61 -30.53 -17.83
CA GLN A 381 32.08 -30.21 -19.14
C GLN A 381 31.56 -28.78 -19.10
N GLU A 382 32.22 -27.89 -19.83
CA GLU A 382 31.82 -26.51 -19.98
C GLU A 382 30.57 -26.44 -20.87
N SER A 383 29.51 -25.76 -20.41
CA SER A 383 28.33 -25.50 -21.22
C SER A 383 28.55 -24.33 -22.18
N VAL A 384 27.74 -24.21 -23.23
CA VAL A 384 27.78 -23.03 -24.13
C VAL A 384 27.46 -21.73 -23.36
N LEU A 385 26.67 -21.81 -22.29
CA LEU A 385 26.41 -20.68 -21.40
C LEU A 385 27.66 -20.25 -20.64
N GLU A 386 28.40 -21.18 -20.05
CA GLU A 386 29.65 -20.89 -19.34
C GLU A 386 30.71 -20.34 -20.29
N ALA A 387 30.89 -20.96 -21.46
CA ALA A 387 31.82 -20.50 -22.50
C ALA A 387 31.47 -19.09 -23.00
N ALA A 388 30.18 -18.80 -23.21
CA ALA A 388 29.73 -17.47 -23.61
C ALA A 388 29.92 -16.45 -22.49
N ALA A 389 29.54 -16.79 -21.25
CA ALA A 389 29.65 -15.90 -20.10
C ALA A 389 31.10 -15.55 -19.75
N GLY A 390 32.05 -16.45 -20.00
CA GLY A 390 33.49 -16.19 -19.81
C GLY A 390 34.07 -15.24 -20.87
N ARG A 391 33.41 -15.07 -22.02
CA ARG A 391 33.93 -14.28 -23.15
C ARG A 391 33.18 -12.98 -23.40
N PHE A 392 31.88 -12.94 -23.12
CA PHE A 392 30.99 -11.82 -23.44
C PHE A 392 30.47 -11.15 -22.16
N HIS A 393 30.85 -9.89 -21.96
CA HIS A 393 30.42 -9.09 -20.81
C HIS A 393 29.83 -7.74 -21.25
N PRO A 394 28.86 -7.18 -20.49
CA PRO A 394 28.30 -7.73 -19.25
C PRO A 394 27.17 -8.76 -19.49
N CYS A 395 27.14 -9.81 -18.66
CA CYS A 395 26.00 -10.74 -18.59
C CYS A 395 24.79 -10.05 -17.97
N ARG A 396 23.60 -10.23 -18.55
CA ARG A 396 22.35 -9.67 -18.02
C ARG A 396 21.63 -10.70 -17.14
N ARG A 397 21.59 -10.44 -15.84
CA ARG A 397 20.89 -11.28 -14.87
C ARG A 397 19.42 -10.86 -14.75
N LEU A 398 18.52 -11.84 -14.88
CA LEU A 398 17.12 -11.67 -14.52
C LEU A 398 16.99 -11.84 -13.00
N LYS A 399 16.44 -10.82 -12.32
CA LYS A 399 16.44 -10.77 -10.85
C LYS A 399 15.13 -11.27 -10.23
N TRP A 400 14.02 -11.19 -10.94
CA TRP A 400 12.72 -11.44 -10.33
C TRP A 400 12.35 -12.93 -10.38
N HIS A 401 11.97 -13.47 -9.23
CA HIS A 401 11.46 -14.83 -9.10
C HIS A 401 9.94 -14.81 -8.98
N TYR A 402 9.25 -15.44 -9.94
CA TYR A 402 7.79 -15.43 -10.03
C TYR A 402 7.12 -16.79 -9.77
N ARG A 403 7.92 -17.86 -9.65
CA ARG A 403 7.40 -19.24 -9.58
C ARG A 403 6.86 -19.59 -8.20
N SER A 404 7.61 -19.26 -7.17
CA SER A 404 7.29 -19.67 -5.80
C SER A 404 6.28 -18.70 -5.19
N GLU A 405 5.10 -19.21 -4.87
CA GLU A 405 4.03 -18.49 -4.17
C GLU A 405 4.35 -18.29 -2.68
N HIS A 406 5.36 -19.02 -2.18
CA HIS A 406 5.89 -18.88 -0.82
C HIS A 406 7.40 -18.66 -0.82
N GLY A 407 7.87 -17.64 -0.11
CA GLY A 407 9.27 -17.21 -0.10
C GLY A 407 10.24 -18.31 0.34
N SER A 408 9.88 -19.10 1.35
CA SER A 408 10.74 -20.17 1.89
C SER A 408 11.14 -21.23 0.85
N LEU A 409 10.37 -21.40 -0.24
CA LEU A 409 10.70 -22.35 -1.31
C LEU A 409 11.98 -21.98 -2.08
N ILE A 410 12.28 -20.68 -2.17
CA ILE A 410 13.43 -20.17 -2.92
C ILE A 410 14.48 -19.53 -2.00
N SER A 411 14.14 -19.15 -0.77
CA SER A 411 15.05 -18.44 0.14
C SER A 411 16.39 -19.14 0.34
N TYR A 412 16.39 -20.46 0.61
CA TYR A 412 17.63 -21.22 0.77
C TYR A 412 18.47 -21.21 -0.51
N SER A 413 17.84 -21.47 -1.66
CA SER A 413 18.54 -21.42 -2.95
C SER A 413 19.04 -20.02 -3.27
N ASN A 414 18.31 -18.96 -2.91
CA ASN A 414 18.70 -17.57 -3.12
C ASN A 414 19.95 -17.20 -2.32
N SER A 415 20.02 -17.63 -1.06
CA SER A 415 21.19 -17.39 -0.21
C SER A 415 22.41 -18.20 -0.65
N GLU A 416 22.21 -19.47 -1.03
CA GLU A 416 23.32 -20.39 -1.30
C GLU A 416 23.87 -20.26 -2.73
N PHE A 417 23.02 -20.03 -3.74
CA PHE A 417 23.44 -20.05 -5.16
C PHE A 417 23.45 -18.68 -5.83
N TYR A 418 22.77 -17.68 -5.26
CA TYR A 418 22.40 -16.46 -5.98
C TYR A 418 22.76 -15.17 -5.24
N ASP A 419 23.53 -15.26 -4.15
CA ASP A 419 24.00 -14.14 -3.33
C ASP A 419 22.88 -13.20 -2.85
N ASN A 420 21.67 -13.73 -2.61
CA ASN A 420 20.47 -12.97 -2.25
C ASN A 420 20.09 -11.85 -3.24
N GLN A 421 20.53 -11.92 -4.50
CA GLN A 421 20.22 -10.90 -5.50
C GLN A 421 18.89 -11.16 -6.24
N LEU A 422 18.21 -12.28 -5.99
CA LEU A 422 16.86 -12.50 -6.54
C LEU A 422 15.81 -11.76 -5.71
N THR A 423 14.90 -11.10 -6.41
CA THR A 423 13.71 -10.45 -5.87
C THR A 423 12.58 -11.45 -5.71
N ILE A 424 12.16 -11.65 -4.46
CA ILE A 424 11.15 -12.62 -4.05
C ILE A 424 9.92 -11.86 -3.55
N PHE A 425 8.74 -12.27 -4.00
CA PHE A 425 7.48 -11.70 -3.51
C PHE A 425 7.09 -12.33 -2.17
N PRO A 426 6.61 -11.54 -1.19
CA PRO A 426 6.07 -12.07 0.05
C PRO A 426 4.80 -12.87 -0.21
N SER A 427 4.56 -13.89 0.61
CA SER A 427 3.33 -14.69 0.60
C SER A 427 2.34 -14.14 1.63
N PRO A 428 1.02 -14.18 1.37
CA PRO A 428 0.02 -13.87 2.39
C PRO A 428 -0.08 -14.98 3.45
N TYR A 429 0.58 -16.11 3.25
CA TYR A 429 0.60 -17.24 4.18
C TYR A 429 1.92 -17.24 4.96
N ASP A 430 1.84 -17.05 6.28
CA ASP A 430 2.97 -16.97 7.20
C ASP A 430 2.89 -18.13 8.19
N GLY A 431 3.76 -19.13 8.06
CA GLY A 431 3.71 -20.32 8.93
C GLY A 431 2.56 -21.29 8.63
N HIS A 432 1.89 -21.15 7.47
CA HIS A 432 0.77 -22.02 7.10
C HIS A 432 1.27 -23.42 6.67
N PRO A 433 0.70 -24.53 7.18
CA PRO A 433 1.20 -25.89 6.94
C PRO A 433 1.09 -26.36 5.48
N GLU A 434 0.22 -25.73 4.69
CA GLU A 434 0.06 -26.04 3.26
C GLU A 434 1.01 -25.30 2.32
N PHE A 435 1.83 -24.38 2.82
CA PHE A 435 2.75 -23.57 2.01
C PHE A 435 4.18 -23.65 2.54
N GLY A 436 5.15 -23.46 1.63
CA GLY A 436 6.56 -23.43 2.00
C GLY A 436 7.21 -24.81 2.10
N VAL A 437 8.22 -24.93 2.96
CA VAL A 437 9.04 -26.14 3.09
C VAL A 437 8.77 -26.79 4.45
N SER A 438 8.55 -28.10 4.42
CA SER A 438 8.36 -28.93 5.61
C SER A 438 9.20 -30.20 5.52
N LEU A 439 9.52 -30.78 6.67
CA LEU A 439 10.27 -32.03 6.76
C LEU A 439 9.51 -33.06 7.59
N VAL A 440 9.38 -34.26 7.05
CA VAL A 440 8.84 -35.45 7.71
C VAL A 440 9.99 -36.39 8.01
N GLN A 441 10.33 -36.52 9.30
CA GLN A 441 11.39 -37.41 9.72
C GLN A 441 10.86 -38.84 9.86
N THR A 442 11.44 -39.77 9.10
CA THR A 442 11.06 -41.18 9.10
C THR A 442 12.10 -42.00 9.85
N LYS A 443 11.67 -43.05 10.56
CA LYS A 443 12.60 -44.03 11.18
C LYS A 443 12.98 -45.12 10.18
N GLY A 444 13.32 -44.71 8.96
CA GLY A 444 13.57 -45.61 7.86
C GLY A 444 14.94 -46.27 7.93
N ILE A 445 15.04 -47.44 7.31
CA ILE A 445 16.25 -48.24 7.25
C ILE A 445 16.73 -48.24 5.80
N TYR A 446 17.97 -47.82 5.59
CA TYR A 446 18.61 -47.86 4.28
C TYR A 446 19.12 -49.27 3.97
N ASP A 447 18.65 -49.85 2.87
CA ASP A 447 18.99 -51.21 2.43
C ASP A 447 19.15 -51.25 0.91
N GLY A 448 20.39 -51.44 0.42
CA GLY A 448 20.66 -51.65 -1.01
C GLY A 448 20.25 -50.53 -1.97
N GLY A 449 20.20 -49.27 -1.50
CA GLY A 449 19.72 -48.15 -2.31
C GLY A 449 18.21 -47.90 -2.20
N MET A 450 17.52 -48.55 -1.27
CA MET A 450 16.12 -48.33 -0.99
C MET A 450 15.88 -48.05 0.49
N ASN A 451 14.82 -47.32 0.78
CA ASN A 451 14.30 -47.12 2.13
C ASN A 451 12.80 -47.30 2.09
N GLN A 452 12.36 -48.52 2.37
CA GLN A 452 10.95 -48.92 2.25
C GLN A 452 10.06 -48.10 3.17
N ILE A 453 10.47 -47.90 4.42
CA ILE A 453 9.69 -47.14 5.41
C ILE A 453 9.49 -45.69 4.94
N GLU A 454 10.53 -45.05 4.41
CA GLU A 454 10.44 -43.70 3.86
C GLU A 454 9.55 -43.67 2.61
N GLY A 455 9.72 -44.62 1.67
CA GLY A 455 8.93 -44.66 0.45
C GLY A 455 7.45 -44.93 0.71
N THR A 456 7.11 -45.83 1.63
CA THR A 456 5.72 -46.07 2.07
C THR A 456 5.14 -44.82 2.74
N ALA A 457 5.92 -44.08 3.53
CA ALA A 457 5.47 -42.82 4.12
C ALA A 457 5.16 -41.75 3.05
N VAL A 458 5.98 -41.68 1.99
CA VAL A 458 5.75 -40.79 0.83
C VAL A 458 4.45 -41.17 0.11
N VAL A 459 4.23 -42.46 -0.18
CA VAL A 459 3.01 -42.93 -0.86
C VAL A 459 1.77 -42.64 -0.03
N LYS A 460 1.81 -42.93 1.28
CA LYS A 460 0.70 -42.63 2.18
C LYS A 460 0.36 -41.14 2.19
N ALA A 461 1.37 -40.28 2.29
CA ALA A 461 1.18 -38.83 2.23
C ALA A 461 0.68 -38.36 0.86
N ALA A 462 1.06 -39.04 -0.22
CA ALA A 462 0.59 -38.75 -1.57
C ALA A 462 -0.89 -39.04 -1.73
N ILE A 463 -1.36 -40.21 -1.27
CA ILE A 463 -2.78 -40.56 -1.27
C ILE A 463 -3.59 -39.59 -0.41
N GLU A 464 -3.12 -39.28 0.80
CA GLU A 464 -3.79 -38.30 1.68
C GLU A 464 -3.90 -36.92 1.01
N PHE A 465 -2.84 -36.48 0.32
CA PHE A 465 -2.85 -35.23 -0.43
C PHE A 465 -3.84 -35.26 -1.60
N MET A 466 -3.88 -36.35 -2.38
CA MET A 466 -4.82 -36.49 -3.51
C MET A 466 -6.28 -36.37 -3.04
N ASN A 467 -6.57 -36.90 -1.86
CA ASN A 467 -7.92 -36.90 -1.29
C ASN A 467 -8.30 -35.53 -0.70
N GLN A 468 -7.36 -34.84 -0.03
CA GLN A 468 -7.62 -33.56 0.62
C GLN A 468 -7.51 -32.34 -0.31
N CYS A 469 -6.63 -32.40 -1.32
CA CYS A 469 -6.25 -31.27 -2.16
C CYS A 469 -6.30 -31.62 -3.67
N PRO A 470 -7.46 -32.07 -4.21
CA PRO A 470 -7.53 -32.56 -5.59
C PRO A 470 -7.28 -31.49 -6.67
N ASP A 471 -7.40 -30.21 -6.30
CA ASP A 471 -7.19 -29.06 -7.19
C ASP A 471 -5.72 -28.60 -7.30
N ARG A 472 -4.77 -29.29 -6.66
CA ARG A 472 -3.33 -28.96 -6.71
C ARG A 472 -2.53 -30.11 -7.30
N SER A 473 -1.63 -29.81 -8.23
CA SER A 473 -0.79 -30.82 -8.90
C SER A 473 0.33 -31.34 -7.98
N LEU A 474 0.68 -32.63 -8.13
CA LEU A 474 1.69 -33.32 -7.31
C LEU A 474 2.84 -33.84 -8.18
N GLY A 475 4.08 -33.69 -7.71
CA GLY A 475 5.24 -34.38 -8.23
C GLY A 475 6.01 -35.05 -7.09
N ILE A 476 6.49 -36.26 -7.33
CA ILE A 476 7.30 -37.01 -6.36
C ILE A 476 8.69 -37.21 -6.96
N VAL A 477 9.71 -36.84 -6.21
CA VAL A 477 11.11 -36.93 -6.63
C VAL A 477 11.88 -37.73 -5.60
N ALA A 478 12.50 -38.82 -6.02
CA ALA A 478 13.49 -39.51 -5.19
C ALA A 478 14.91 -39.13 -5.62
N ILE A 479 15.87 -39.14 -4.69
CA ILE A 479 17.26 -38.81 -5.05
C ILE A 479 17.85 -39.84 -6.02
N ASN A 480 17.53 -41.13 -5.87
CA ASN A 480 18.04 -42.19 -6.72
C ASN A 480 16.93 -42.87 -7.56
N SER A 481 17.35 -43.70 -8.52
CA SER A 481 16.47 -44.42 -9.44
C SER A 481 15.66 -45.52 -8.75
N LYS A 482 16.33 -46.37 -7.95
CA LYS A 482 15.73 -47.52 -7.25
C LYS A 482 14.58 -47.12 -6.33
N GLN A 483 14.71 -46.04 -5.56
CA GLN A 483 13.61 -45.55 -4.73
C GLN A 483 12.48 -44.95 -5.57
N ALA A 484 12.78 -44.23 -6.66
CA ALA A 484 11.74 -43.68 -7.53
C ALA A 484 10.87 -44.79 -8.14
N GLU A 485 11.49 -45.90 -8.55
CA GLU A 485 10.77 -47.07 -9.06
C GLU A 485 9.92 -47.74 -7.97
N PHE A 486 10.49 -47.96 -6.78
CA PHE A 486 9.75 -48.48 -5.62
C PHE A 486 8.51 -47.63 -5.28
N ILE A 487 8.67 -46.30 -5.20
CA ILE A 487 7.56 -45.38 -4.91
C ILE A 487 6.51 -45.44 -6.01
N ARG A 488 6.92 -45.53 -7.29
CA ARG A 488 6.00 -45.61 -8.42
C ARG A 488 5.15 -46.88 -8.34
N GLU A 489 5.78 -48.04 -8.15
CA GLU A 489 5.08 -49.33 -8.06
C GLU A 489 4.13 -49.41 -6.87
N GLU A 490 4.51 -48.84 -5.73
CA GLU A 490 3.66 -48.81 -4.53
C GLU A 490 2.51 -47.81 -4.70
N LEU A 491 2.77 -46.64 -5.31
CA LEU A 491 1.74 -45.64 -5.60
C LEU A 491 0.71 -46.17 -6.60
N ASP A 492 1.15 -46.83 -7.68
CA ASP A 492 0.25 -47.42 -8.68
C ASP A 492 -0.68 -48.48 -8.05
N ARG A 493 -0.17 -49.24 -7.06
CA ARG A 493 -0.99 -50.20 -6.29
C ARG A 493 -2.03 -49.52 -5.43
N GLU A 494 -1.67 -48.48 -4.67
CA GLU A 494 -2.61 -47.77 -3.80
C GLU A 494 -3.66 -46.98 -4.60
N VAL A 495 -3.26 -46.33 -5.70
CA VAL A 495 -4.17 -45.62 -6.62
C VAL A 495 -5.19 -46.56 -7.26
N ALA A 496 -4.84 -47.84 -7.48
CA ALA A 496 -5.78 -48.82 -8.01
C ALA A 496 -6.89 -49.21 -7.00
N VAL A 497 -6.67 -48.98 -5.70
CA VAL A 497 -7.61 -49.32 -4.63
C VAL A 497 -8.41 -48.10 -4.17
N ASP A 498 -7.80 -46.91 -4.15
CA ASP A 498 -8.44 -45.66 -3.74
C ASP A 498 -9.09 -44.93 -4.94
N ALA A 499 -10.43 -44.81 -4.92
CA ALA A 499 -11.19 -44.20 -5.99
C ALA A 499 -10.95 -42.68 -6.14
N ASP A 500 -10.68 -41.97 -5.05
CA ASP A 500 -10.43 -40.53 -5.05
C ASP A 500 -9.03 -40.25 -5.62
N ALA A 501 -8.04 -41.06 -5.25
CA ALA A 501 -6.70 -41.00 -5.84
C ALA A 501 -6.72 -41.33 -7.35
N ALA A 502 -7.51 -42.32 -7.78
CA ALA A 502 -7.68 -42.62 -9.20
C ALA A 502 -8.32 -41.45 -9.97
N ALA A 503 -9.33 -40.79 -9.38
CA ALA A 503 -9.95 -39.60 -9.97
C ALA A 503 -8.97 -38.42 -10.08
N PHE A 504 -8.09 -38.24 -9.09
CA PHE A 504 -7.02 -37.25 -9.12
C PHE A 504 -6.08 -37.48 -10.32
N VAL A 505 -5.58 -38.71 -10.49
CA VAL A 505 -4.65 -39.02 -11.59
C VAL A 505 -5.30 -38.75 -12.94
N GLN A 506 -6.54 -39.22 -13.16
CA GLN A 506 -7.26 -38.99 -14.41
C GLN A 506 -7.49 -37.50 -14.72
N ARG A 507 -7.75 -36.69 -13.69
CA ARG A 507 -7.95 -35.25 -13.84
C ARG A 507 -6.71 -34.55 -14.39
N TRP A 508 -5.52 -34.94 -13.94
CA TRP A 508 -4.27 -34.28 -14.28
C TRP A 508 -3.55 -34.89 -15.48
N ASP A 509 -3.83 -36.13 -15.86
CA ASP A 509 -3.13 -36.89 -16.91
C ASP A 509 -3.12 -36.19 -18.29
N GLN A 510 -4.20 -35.50 -18.65
CA GLN A 510 -4.31 -34.78 -19.93
C GLN A 510 -3.78 -33.34 -19.88
N THR A 511 -3.24 -32.92 -18.74
CA THR A 511 -2.70 -31.58 -18.54
C THR A 511 -1.18 -31.59 -18.59
N LEU A 512 -0.57 -30.40 -18.71
CA LEU A 512 0.89 -30.25 -18.57
C LEU A 512 1.39 -30.51 -17.13
N GLU A 513 0.47 -30.68 -16.17
CA GLU A 513 0.75 -30.85 -14.75
C GLU A 513 0.41 -32.26 -14.22
N ALA A 514 0.45 -33.27 -15.09
CA ALA A 514 0.23 -34.68 -14.73
C ALA A 514 1.09 -35.15 -13.53
N LEU A 515 0.57 -36.06 -12.70
CA LEU A 515 1.36 -36.68 -11.63
C LEU A 515 2.63 -37.31 -12.20
N PHE A 516 3.77 -37.13 -11.53
CA PHE A 516 4.99 -37.83 -11.88
C PHE A 516 5.74 -38.39 -10.67
N VAL A 517 6.46 -39.49 -10.91
CA VAL A 517 7.47 -40.05 -9.99
C VAL A 517 8.78 -40.19 -10.74
N LYS A 518 9.75 -39.32 -10.42
CA LYS A 518 11.04 -39.21 -11.13
C LYS A 518 12.22 -39.24 -10.14
N ASN A 519 13.42 -39.50 -10.65
CA ASN A 519 14.64 -39.33 -9.89
C ASN A 519 15.23 -37.92 -10.10
N LEU A 520 16.25 -37.58 -9.30
CA LEU A 520 16.94 -36.28 -9.33
C LEU A 520 17.47 -35.88 -10.72
N GLU A 521 17.90 -36.84 -11.55
CA GLU A 521 18.43 -36.57 -12.89
C GLU A 521 17.34 -36.16 -13.90
N ASN A 522 16.09 -36.60 -13.70
CA ASN A 522 15.03 -36.49 -14.72
C ASN A 522 13.97 -35.44 -14.43
N VAL A 523 14.08 -34.70 -13.31
CA VAL A 523 13.08 -33.69 -12.88
C VAL A 523 13.25 -32.32 -13.55
N GLN A 524 14.26 -32.16 -14.42
CA GLN A 524 14.52 -30.93 -15.16
C GLN A 524 13.29 -30.47 -15.96
N GLY A 525 12.94 -29.18 -15.86
CA GLY A 525 11.88 -28.56 -16.65
C GLY A 525 10.46 -28.84 -16.15
N ASP A 526 10.28 -29.84 -15.29
CA ASP A 526 9.00 -30.09 -14.63
C ASP A 526 8.83 -29.20 -13.40
N GLU A 527 7.59 -28.82 -13.13
CA GLU A 527 7.19 -28.05 -11.94
C GLU A 527 5.79 -28.46 -11.51
N ARG A 528 5.50 -28.48 -10.21
CA ARG A 528 4.18 -28.82 -9.66
C ARG A 528 3.82 -27.87 -8.53
N ASP A 529 2.53 -27.81 -8.21
CA ASP A 529 2.08 -27.07 -7.04
C ASP A 529 2.76 -27.61 -5.76
N VAL A 530 2.79 -28.93 -5.62
CA VAL A 530 3.41 -29.63 -4.50
C VAL A 530 4.46 -30.62 -4.98
N ILE A 531 5.64 -30.59 -4.35
CA ILE A 531 6.72 -31.56 -4.59
C ILE A 531 7.03 -32.32 -3.31
N PHE A 532 6.98 -33.65 -3.39
CA PHE A 532 7.48 -34.53 -2.35
C PHE A 532 8.88 -35.03 -2.71
N ILE A 533 9.80 -34.91 -1.75
CA ILE A 533 11.20 -35.31 -1.94
C ILE A 533 11.50 -36.49 -1.03
N SER A 534 11.84 -37.65 -1.61
CA SER A 534 12.39 -38.79 -0.87
C SER A 534 13.91 -38.75 -0.92
N THR A 535 14.54 -38.59 0.23
CA THR A 535 16.01 -38.56 0.32
C THR A 535 16.65 -39.94 0.31
N VAL A 536 15.90 -41.01 0.64
CA VAL A 536 16.32 -42.42 0.66
C VAL A 536 17.31 -42.76 1.76
N TYR A 537 18.35 -41.94 1.96
CA TYR A 537 19.47 -42.27 2.82
C TYR A 537 19.10 -42.25 4.32
N GLY A 538 19.83 -43.05 5.09
CA GLY A 538 19.60 -43.25 6.52
C GLY A 538 20.55 -44.29 7.08
N LYS A 539 20.34 -44.69 8.35
CA LYS A 539 21.11 -45.77 8.97
C LYS A 539 20.71 -47.13 8.38
N ASP A 540 21.68 -48.01 8.21
CA ASP A 540 21.43 -49.41 7.85
C ASP A 540 20.84 -50.20 9.03
N ARG A 541 20.51 -51.49 8.81
CA ARG A 541 20.01 -52.38 9.88
C ARG A 541 20.97 -52.52 11.06
N ASN A 542 22.26 -52.27 10.86
CA ASN A 542 23.32 -52.36 11.85
C ASN A 542 23.58 -51.01 12.56
N GLY A 543 22.86 -49.94 12.20
CA GLY A 543 23.01 -48.60 12.75
C GLY A 543 24.12 -47.76 12.10
N ASN A 544 24.79 -48.24 11.06
CA ASN A 544 25.85 -47.52 10.37
C ASN A 544 25.24 -46.49 9.40
N PHE A 545 25.83 -45.29 9.35
CA PHE A 545 25.44 -44.24 8.42
C PHE A 545 26.53 -44.01 7.37
N TYR A 546 26.29 -44.48 6.15
CA TYR A 546 27.22 -44.31 5.02
C TYR A 546 26.83 -43.09 4.18
N GLN A 547 27.72 -42.10 4.09
CA GLN A 547 27.50 -40.85 3.33
C GLN A 547 27.79 -41.01 1.83
N ARG A 548 27.18 -42.03 1.22
CA ARG A 548 27.26 -42.31 -0.23
C ARG A 548 26.01 -41.77 -0.91
N PHE A 549 25.90 -40.45 -1.03
CA PHE A 549 24.72 -39.76 -1.55
C PHE A 549 24.59 -39.79 -3.09
N GLY A 550 25.09 -40.86 -3.73
CA GLY A 550 25.11 -41.06 -5.18
C GLY A 550 25.50 -39.78 -5.95
N PRO A 551 24.61 -39.24 -6.80
CA PRO A 551 24.92 -38.10 -7.68
C PRO A 551 25.17 -36.77 -6.94
N ILE A 552 24.86 -36.69 -5.64
CA ILE A 552 25.12 -35.50 -4.81
C ILE A 552 26.59 -35.41 -4.40
N ASN A 553 27.28 -36.56 -4.31
CA ASN A 553 28.70 -36.58 -3.97
C ASN A 553 29.61 -36.10 -5.12
N GLY A 554 29.07 -35.94 -6.34
CA GLY A 554 29.82 -35.43 -7.49
C GLY A 554 30.10 -33.92 -7.43
N ILE A 555 30.95 -33.44 -8.34
CA ILE A 555 31.35 -32.03 -8.43
C ILE A 555 30.13 -31.12 -8.66
N TYR A 556 29.16 -31.59 -9.46
CA TYR A 556 27.92 -30.86 -9.79
C TYR A 556 26.72 -31.24 -8.92
N GLY A 557 26.93 -31.96 -7.81
CA GLY A 557 25.85 -32.39 -6.90
C GLY A 557 25.01 -31.22 -6.34
N HIS A 558 25.65 -30.08 -6.10
CA HIS A 558 24.98 -28.85 -5.66
C HIS A 558 23.97 -28.31 -6.69
N ARG A 559 24.27 -28.40 -7.99
CA ARG A 559 23.36 -27.92 -9.07
C ARG A 559 22.13 -28.82 -9.20
N ARG A 560 22.30 -30.14 -9.01
CA ARG A 560 21.19 -31.11 -8.93
C ARG A 560 20.21 -30.75 -7.81
N LEU A 561 20.73 -30.43 -6.64
CA LEU A 561 19.92 -30.02 -5.49
C LEU A 561 19.21 -28.68 -5.72
N ASN A 562 19.89 -27.68 -6.30
CA ASN A 562 19.26 -26.40 -6.66
C ASN A 562 18.09 -26.59 -7.62
N VAL A 563 18.25 -27.49 -8.61
CA VAL A 563 17.16 -27.90 -9.51
C VAL A 563 16.02 -28.50 -8.70
N LEU A 564 16.27 -29.47 -7.82
CA LEU A 564 15.24 -30.14 -7.02
C LEU A 564 14.44 -29.17 -6.14
N PHE A 565 15.12 -28.27 -5.41
CA PHE A 565 14.48 -27.37 -4.45
C PHE A 565 13.56 -26.34 -5.12
N THR A 566 13.79 -26.04 -6.40
CA THR A 566 13.08 -24.99 -7.14
C THR A 566 11.94 -25.50 -8.03
N ARG A 567 11.51 -26.75 -7.85
CA ARG A 567 10.43 -27.39 -8.64
C ARG A 567 9.01 -27.12 -8.14
N ALA A 568 8.85 -26.73 -6.87
CA ALA A 568 7.54 -26.49 -6.28
C ALA A 568 7.09 -25.04 -6.46
N LYS A 569 5.78 -24.85 -6.71
CA LYS A 569 5.13 -23.53 -6.71
C LYS A 569 4.62 -23.14 -5.33
N LYS A 570 4.04 -24.09 -4.58
CA LYS A 570 3.37 -23.83 -3.28
C LYS A 570 4.03 -24.52 -2.10
N ARG A 571 4.35 -25.81 -2.24
CA ARG A 571 4.85 -26.62 -1.11
C ARG A 571 5.91 -27.65 -1.49
N VAL A 572 6.93 -27.77 -0.64
CA VAL A 572 7.87 -28.90 -0.62
C VAL A 572 7.73 -29.66 0.69
N THR A 573 7.60 -30.98 0.60
CA THR A 573 7.69 -31.87 1.77
C THR A 573 8.86 -32.82 1.58
N VAL A 574 9.86 -32.72 2.45
CA VAL A 574 11.05 -33.56 2.44
C VAL A 574 10.85 -34.73 3.39
N PHE A 575 10.95 -35.95 2.87
CA PHE A 575 10.94 -37.18 3.65
C PHE A 575 12.37 -37.66 3.82
N THR A 576 12.80 -37.81 5.06
CA THR A 576 14.17 -38.23 5.34
C THR A 576 14.30 -39.06 6.60
N SER A 577 15.18 -40.06 6.53
CA SER A 577 15.63 -40.82 7.70
C SER A 577 16.97 -40.32 8.25
N MET A 578 17.55 -39.27 7.66
CA MET A 578 18.81 -38.68 8.09
C MET A 578 18.60 -37.67 9.22
N VAL A 579 19.60 -37.58 10.09
CA VAL A 579 19.75 -36.48 11.06
C VAL A 579 20.82 -35.53 10.53
N PRO A 580 20.52 -34.26 10.23
CA PRO A 580 21.48 -33.34 9.61
C PRO A 580 22.80 -33.19 10.37
N GLU A 581 22.78 -33.30 11.70
CA GLU A 581 23.99 -33.25 12.55
C GLU A 581 24.95 -34.40 12.31
N GLU A 582 24.46 -35.55 11.83
CA GLU A 582 25.28 -36.74 11.56
C GLU A 582 25.99 -36.67 10.19
N ILE A 583 25.65 -35.68 9.35
CA ILE A 583 26.26 -35.46 8.04
C ILE A 583 27.58 -34.68 8.22
N HIS A 584 28.68 -35.29 7.78
CA HIS A 584 30.02 -34.74 7.86
C HIS A 584 30.43 -34.19 6.49
N GLU A 585 30.63 -32.87 6.41
CA GLU A 585 30.92 -32.16 5.16
C GLU A 585 32.41 -31.95 4.88
N GLU A 586 33.28 -32.20 5.87
CA GLU A 586 34.72 -31.98 5.74
C GLU A 586 35.34 -32.84 4.62
N GLY A 587 36.05 -32.18 3.70
CA GLY A 587 36.67 -32.84 2.55
C GLY A 587 35.70 -33.35 1.48
N LYS A 588 34.40 -33.02 1.57
CA LYS A 588 33.39 -33.40 0.58
C LYS A 588 33.13 -32.28 -0.44
N HIS A 589 32.54 -32.64 -1.58
CA HIS A 589 32.07 -31.67 -2.56
C HIS A 589 30.90 -30.83 -2.02
N TRP A 590 30.73 -29.64 -2.60
CA TRP A 590 29.74 -28.64 -2.17
C TRP A 590 28.31 -29.19 -2.02
N GLY A 591 27.92 -30.18 -2.83
CA GLY A 591 26.60 -30.81 -2.76
C GLY A 591 26.24 -31.40 -1.39
N VAL A 592 27.22 -31.95 -0.66
CA VAL A 592 26.98 -32.53 0.68
C VAL A 592 26.65 -31.43 1.70
N LYS A 593 27.37 -30.30 1.64
CA LYS A 593 27.10 -29.12 2.47
C LYS A 593 25.71 -28.54 2.18
N VAL A 594 25.34 -28.44 0.90
CA VAL A 594 24.01 -27.97 0.47
C VAL A 594 22.90 -28.91 0.98
N LEU A 595 23.07 -30.23 0.87
CA LEU A 595 22.09 -31.19 1.39
C LEU A 595 21.90 -31.02 2.89
N LYS A 596 22.99 -30.95 3.66
CA LYS A 596 22.95 -30.75 5.10
C LYS A 596 22.23 -29.46 5.48
N GLY A 597 22.62 -28.33 4.87
CA GLY A 597 22.01 -27.04 5.15
C GLY A 597 20.53 -27.00 4.78
N TYR A 598 20.13 -27.63 3.67
CA TYR A 598 18.72 -27.70 3.27
C TYR A 598 17.88 -28.56 4.22
N LEU A 599 18.42 -29.68 4.73
CA LEU A 599 17.69 -30.49 5.71
C LEU A 599 17.55 -29.78 7.06
N GLN A 600 18.56 -29.00 7.48
CA GLN A 600 18.45 -28.13 8.66
C GLN A 600 17.35 -27.09 8.45
N PHE A 601 17.39 -26.40 7.31
CA PHE A 601 16.37 -25.43 6.91
C PHE A 601 14.96 -26.04 6.88
N ALA A 602 14.80 -27.22 6.29
CA ALA A 602 13.50 -27.89 6.19
C ALA A 602 12.98 -28.39 7.56
N ARG A 603 13.88 -28.79 8.48
CA ARG A 603 13.53 -29.29 9.83
C ARG A 603 13.18 -28.17 10.80
N GLU A 604 13.91 -27.06 10.75
CA GLU A 604 13.59 -25.85 11.53
C GLU A 604 12.24 -25.25 11.07
N GLY A 605 11.67 -25.80 10.00
CA GLY A 605 10.42 -25.37 9.40
C GLY A 605 10.64 -24.08 8.65
N ILE A 606 9.56 -23.34 8.43
CA ILE A 606 9.61 -21.98 7.93
C ILE A 606 10.36 -21.15 8.99
N ALA A 607 11.70 -21.19 9.01
CA ALA A 607 12.50 -20.15 9.63
C ALA A 607 11.91 -18.86 9.06
N PRO A 608 11.46 -17.91 9.91
CA PRO A 608 10.66 -16.76 9.49
C PRO A 608 11.39 -16.02 8.38
N THR A 609 11.08 -16.41 7.16
CA THR A 609 11.68 -15.91 5.92
C THR A 609 10.83 -14.77 5.40
N THR A 610 9.64 -14.59 5.97
CA THR A 610 9.14 -13.28 6.39
C THR A 610 10.09 -12.79 7.49
N ALA A 611 11.16 -12.09 7.12
CA ALA A 611 11.87 -11.28 8.10
C ALA A 611 10.82 -10.57 8.95
N ALA A 612 10.88 -10.75 10.27
CA ALA A 612 10.08 -9.97 11.21
C ALA A 612 10.09 -8.53 10.71
N GLY A 613 8.89 -7.95 10.52
CA GLY A 613 8.71 -6.71 9.78
C GLY A 613 9.80 -5.67 10.06
N GLY A 614 10.22 -4.95 9.02
CA GLY A 614 11.19 -3.87 9.17
C GLY A 614 10.62 -2.67 9.92
N GLU A 615 11.45 -1.66 10.17
CA GLU A 615 10.90 -0.36 10.54
C GLU A 615 10.21 0.28 9.33
N CYS A 616 9.12 1.03 9.57
CA CYS A 616 8.48 1.83 8.54
C CYS A 616 9.50 2.73 7.84
N GLU A 617 9.45 2.81 6.51
CA GLU A 617 10.38 3.63 5.73
C GLU A 617 9.99 5.11 5.79
N SER A 618 8.75 5.41 6.16
CA SER A 618 8.22 6.77 6.28
C SER A 618 7.37 6.97 7.54
N GLU A 619 7.33 8.21 8.04
CA GLU A 619 6.41 8.61 9.12
C GLU A 619 4.94 8.45 8.69
N PHE A 620 4.66 8.52 7.38
CA PHE A 620 3.34 8.26 6.83
C PHE A 620 2.91 6.80 7.02
N GLU A 621 3.77 5.84 6.67
CA GLU A 621 3.52 4.41 6.94
C GLU A 621 3.34 4.15 8.44
N ARG A 622 4.15 4.79 9.29
CA ARG A 622 4.03 4.68 10.74
C ARG A 622 2.67 5.17 11.22
N TRP A 623 2.17 6.29 10.67
CA TRP A 623 0.85 6.80 11.00
C TRP A 623 -0.27 5.83 10.60
N VAL A 624 -0.20 5.24 9.40
CA VAL A 624 -1.17 4.22 8.97
C VAL A 624 -1.11 2.98 9.88
N LEU A 625 0.09 2.53 10.24
CA LEU A 625 0.30 1.40 11.13
C LEU A 625 -0.30 1.64 12.52
N ASP A 626 -0.09 2.82 13.09
CA ASP A 626 -0.64 3.20 14.39
C ASP A 626 -2.16 3.27 14.35
N VAL A 627 -2.74 3.78 13.26
CA VAL A 627 -4.20 3.76 13.05
C VAL A 627 -4.74 2.32 13.06
N LEU A 628 -4.10 1.39 12.36
CA LEU A 628 -4.50 -0.02 12.35
C LEU A 628 -4.43 -0.64 13.76
N ARG A 629 -3.34 -0.39 14.49
CA ARG A 629 -3.13 -0.88 15.87
C ARG A 629 -4.19 -0.34 16.85
N VAL A 630 -4.51 0.95 16.78
CA VAL A 630 -5.53 1.58 17.63
C VAL A 630 -6.91 0.95 17.41
N HIS A 631 -7.19 0.49 16.19
CA HIS A 631 -8.46 -0.18 15.85
C HIS A 631 -8.42 -1.71 16.06
N GLY A 632 -7.38 -2.24 16.72
CA GLY A 632 -7.29 -3.63 17.14
C GLY A 632 -6.77 -4.61 16.08
N TYR A 633 -6.20 -4.11 14.97
CA TYR A 633 -5.57 -4.97 13.96
C TYR A 633 -4.08 -5.17 14.27
N GLU A 634 -3.61 -6.41 14.22
CA GLU A 634 -2.18 -6.70 14.19
C GLU A 634 -1.65 -6.53 12.77
N ALA A 635 -0.64 -5.69 12.61
CA ALA A 635 -0.07 -5.37 11.31
C ALA A 635 1.46 -5.37 11.37
N VAL A 636 2.07 -5.91 10.31
CA VAL A 636 3.51 -6.08 10.15
C VAL A 636 3.99 -5.12 9.07
N PRO A 637 4.78 -4.08 9.42
CA PRO A 637 5.38 -3.19 8.43
C PRO A 637 6.47 -3.90 7.61
N GLN A 638 6.67 -3.45 6.38
CA GLN A 638 7.78 -3.82 5.51
C GLN A 638 7.95 -5.35 5.34
N LEU A 639 6.82 -6.04 5.11
CA LEU A 639 6.78 -7.49 4.98
C LEU A 639 7.38 -7.93 3.63
N GLY A 640 8.48 -8.66 3.69
CA GLY A 640 9.11 -9.27 2.51
C GLY A 640 10.63 -9.36 2.64
N VAL A 641 11.27 -10.09 1.71
CA VAL A 641 12.72 -10.31 1.70
C VAL A 641 13.30 -10.13 0.30
N CYS A 642 14.62 -9.88 0.27
CA CYS A 642 15.45 -9.88 -0.94
C CYS A 642 14.99 -8.89 -2.03
N GLY A 643 14.64 -7.66 -1.66
CA GLY A 643 14.42 -6.57 -2.63
C GLY A 643 12.97 -6.32 -3.05
N TYR A 644 12.00 -7.00 -2.44
CA TYR A 644 10.59 -6.58 -2.47
C TYR A 644 9.98 -6.64 -1.07
N ARG A 645 9.20 -5.62 -0.72
CA ARG A 645 8.48 -5.51 0.54
C ARG A 645 7.10 -4.90 0.30
N ILE A 646 6.10 -5.41 1.01
CA ILE A 646 4.79 -4.76 1.14
C ILE A 646 4.90 -3.79 2.32
N ASP A 647 4.44 -2.56 2.14
CA ASP A 647 4.64 -1.50 3.13
C ASP A 647 4.02 -1.86 4.49
N ILE A 648 2.80 -2.38 4.50
CA ILE A 648 2.14 -2.89 5.72
C ILE A 648 1.29 -4.11 5.38
N ALA A 649 1.49 -5.23 6.08
CA ALA A 649 0.65 -6.41 5.96
C ALA A 649 -0.23 -6.59 7.19
N VAL A 650 -1.55 -6.65 7.01
CA VAL A 650 -2.53 -6.78 8.10
C VAL A 650 -2.83 -8.26 8.31
N ARG A 651 -2.61 -8.78 9.53
CA ARG A 651 -2.92 -10.17 9.87
C ARG A 651 -4.43 -10.39 9.93
N ASP A 652 -4.86 -11.57 9.52
CA ASP A 652 -6.24 -12.02 9.69
C ASP A 652 -6.47 -12.42 11.16
N PRO A 653 -7.36 -11.74 11.91
CA PRO A 653 -7.60 -12.11 13.30
C PRO A 653 -8.38 -13.42 13.46
N ASP A 654 -9.06 -13.89 12.40
CA ASP A 654 -9.89 -15.09 12.43
C ASP A 654 -9.12 -16.33 11.93
N ARG A 655 -8.01 -16.14 11.21
CA ARG A 655 -7.18 -17.20 10.63
C ARG A 655 -5.69 -17.01 10.98
N PRO A 656 -5.17 -17.74 11.99
CA PRO A 656 -3.77 -17.62 12.36
C PRO A 656 -2.85 -18.06 11.21
N GLY A 657 -1.79 -17.29 10.96
CA GLY A 657 -0.83 -17.54 9.89
C GLY A 657 -1.26 -17.07 8.50
N VAL A 658 -2.32 -16.26 8.39
CA VAL A 658 -2.77 -15.66 7.13
C VAL A 658 -2.81 -14.13 7.28
N PHE A 659 -2.39 -13.43 6.24
CA PHE A 659 -2.59 -11.99 6.10
C PHE A 659 -3.89 -11.71 5.35
N LEU A 660 -4.71 -10.84 5.95
CA LEU A 660 -5.99 -10.41 5.41
C LEU A 660 -5.81 -9.50 4.18
N CYS A 661 -4.85 -8.58 4.26
CA CYS A 661 -4.62 -7.56 3.24
C CYS A 661 -3.17 -7.05 3.30
N GLY A 662 -2.59 -6.79 2.13
CA GLY A 662 -1.39 -5.97 1.99
C GLY A 662 -1.79 -4.53 1.70
N VAL A 663 -1.25 -3.58 2.46
CA VAL A 663 -1.45 -2.15 2.27
C VAL A 663 -0.21 -1.58 1.59
N GLU A 664 -0.40 -0.97 0.43
CA GLU A 664 0.66 -0.25 -0.29
C GLU A 664 0.43 1.26 -0.18
N CYS A 665 1.47 1.98 0.21
CA CYS A 665 1.53 3.44 0.29
C CYS A 665 2.29 4.00 -0.93
N ASP A 666 2.03 5.24 -1.30
CA ASP A 666 2.68 5.92 -2.43
C ASP A 666 4.07 6.51 -2.10
N GLY A 667 4.81 5.85 -1.20
CA GLY A 667 6.12 6.28 -0.68
C GLY A 667 7.30 6.08 -1.63
N ALA A 668 8.53 6.10 -1.08
CA ALA A 668 9.78 6.02 -1.86
C ALA A 668 9.86 4.77 -2.77
N THR A 669 9.27 3.65 -2.32
CA THR A 669 9.21 2.37 -3.05
C THR A 669 8.25 2.41 -4.26
N TYR A 670 7.22 3.26 -4.22
CA TYR A 670 6.38 3.56 -5.39
C TYR A 670 7.14 4.39 -6.45
N HIS A 671 8.03 5.29 -6.00
CA HIS A 671 8.83 6.16 -6.88
C HIS A 671 10.01 5.42 -7.56
N SER A 672 10.57 4.39 -6.92
CA SER A 672 11.77 3.69 -7.42
C SER A 672 11.53 2.76 -8.61
N ALA A 673 10.26 2.51 -8.98
CA ALA A 673 9.90 1.64 -10.09
C ALA A 673 10.35 2.22 -11.46
N ARG A 674 11.03 1.40 -12.27
CA ARG A 674 11.63 1.86 -13.54
C ARG A 674 10.59 2.22 -14.61
N CYS A 675 9.40 1.61 -14.58
CA CYS A 675 8.33 1.91 -15.52
C CYS A 675 6.93 1.79 -14.91
N VAL A 676 5.97 2.52 -15.50
CA VAL A 676 4.56 2.53 -15.07
C VAL A 676 3.93 1.13 -15.18
N ARG A 677 4.29 0.34 -16.20
CA ARG A 677 3.81 -1.04 -16.36
C ARG A 677 4.21 -1.93 -15.19
N GLU A 678 5.44 -1.78 -14.70
CA GLU A 678 5.94 -2.52 -13.54
C GLU A 678 5.21 -2.06 -12.27
N ARG A 679 5.21 -0.74 -12.02
CA ARG A 679 4.66 -0.11 -10.82
C ARG A 679 3.16 -0.35 -10.64
N ASP A 680 2.40 -0.16 -11.71
CA ASP A 680 0.95 -0.06 -11.64
C ASP A 680 0.23 -1.25 -12.26
N ARG A 681 0.89 -2.19 -12.93
CA ARG A 681 0.22 -3.40 -13.44
C ARG A 681 0.86 -4.69 -12.93
N LEU A 682 2.12 -4.93 -13.30
CA LEU A 682 2.76 -6.24 -13.10
C LEU A 682 2.88 -6.60 -11.61
N ARG A 683 3.34 -5.67 -10.75
CA ARG A 683 3.52 -5.94 -9.31
C ARG A 683 2.21 -6.37 -8.65
N GLN A 684 1.15 -5.61 -8.88
CA GLN A 684 -0.17 -5.92 -8.33
C GLN A 684 -0.71 -7.24 -8.88
N GLU A 685 -0.63 -7.48 -10.20
CA GLU A 685 -1.08 -8.75 -10.80
C GLU A 685 -0.35 -9.97 -10.22
N ILE A 686 0.94 -9.85 -9.89
CA ILE A 686 1.74 -10.95 -9.32
C ILE A 686 1.33 -11.20 -7.86
N LEU A 687 1.22 -10.16 -7.04
CA LEU A 687 0.80 -10.30 -5.65
C LEU A 687 -0.62 -10.85 -5.54
N GLU A 688 -1.56 -10.35 -6.35
CA GLU A 688 -2.93 -10.88 -6.45
C GLU A 688 -2.93 -12.34 -6.89
N ARG A 689 -2.06 -12.74 -7.83
CA ARG A 689 -1.89 -14.14 -8.22
C ARG A 689 -1.35 -15.01 -7.09
N HIS A 690 -0.52 -14.47 -6.20
CA HIS A 690 -0.05 -15.15 -4.98
C HIS A 690 -1.08 -15.13 -3.83
N GLY A 691 -2.30 -14.64 -4.08
CA GLY A 691 -3.40 -14.67 -3.12
C GLY A 691 -3.50 -13.42 -2.23
N TRP A 692 -2.73 -12.36 -2.51
CA TRP A 692 -2.87 -11.11 -1.75
C TRP A 692 -4.11 -10.33 -2.18
N ASN A 693 -4.88 -9.87 -1.20
CA ASN A 693 -5.76 -8.73 -1.35
C ASN A 693 -4.96 -7.45 -1.08
N LEU A 694 -4.92 -6.53 -2.04
CA LEU A 694 -4.16 -5.29 -1.91
C LEU A 694 -5.08 -4.08 -1.75
N TYR A 695 -4.78 -3.25 -0.76
CA TYR A 695 -5.40 -1.94 -0.57
C TYR A 695 -4.35 -0.85 -0.71
N ARG A 696 -4.60 0.13 -1.58
CA ARG A 696 -3.64 1.21 -1.80
C ARG A 696 -4.09 2.49 -1.13
N ILE A 697 -3.16 3.14 -0.45
CA ILE A 697 -3.36 4.42 0.21
C ILE A 697 -2.52 5.49 -0.50
N TRP A 698 -3.18 6.57 -0.90
CA TRP A 698 -2.54 7.76 -1.43
C TRP A 698 -2.29 8.74 -0.29
N SER A 699 -1.03 9.11 -0.05
CA SER A 699 -0.65 10.06 1.01
C SER A 699 -1.40 11.38 0.87
N THR A 700 -1.55 11.89 -0.35
CA THR A 700 -2.29 13.14 -0.63
C THR A 700 -3.74 13.11 -0.14
N ASP A 701 -4.47 12.02 -0.36
CA ASP A 701 -5.85 11.86 0.11
C ASP A 701 -5.92 11.68 1.63
N TRP A 702 -4.94 10.95 2.19
CA TRP A 702 -4.85 10.72 3.62
C TRP A 702 -4.53 11.99 4.40
N PHE A 703 -3.62 12.84 3.92
CA PHE A 703 -3.35 14.16 4.51
C PHE A 703 -4.54 15.11 4.40
N ARG A 704 -5.30 15.07 3.30
CA ARG A 704 -6.51 15.90 3.11
C ARG A 704 -7.65 15.50 4.04
N ASN A 705 -7.95 14.21 4.15
CA ASN A 705 -9.05 13.71 4.99
C ASN A 705 -8.72 12.36 5.62
N PRO A 706 -7.93 12.33 6.71
CA PRO A 706 -7.48 11.08 7.31
C PRO A 706 -8.65 10.28 7.89
N ARG A 707 -9.67 10.96 8.45
CA ARG A 707 -10.85 10.29 9.02
C ARG A 707 -11.62 9.49 7.97
N LEU A 708 -11.82 10.06 6.78
CA LEU A 708 -12.49 9.37 5.69
C LEU A 708 -11.67 8.17 5.20
N GLN A 709 -10.37 8.35 4.97
CA GLN A 709 -9.50 7.30 4.46
C GLN A 709 -9.33 6.15 5.48
N THR A 710 -9.21 6.47 6.76
CA THR A 710 -9.23 5.48 7.84
C THR A 710 -10.51 4.67 7.83
N ARG A 711 -11.68 5.33 7.71
CA ARG A 711 -12.96 4.61 7.63
C ARG A 711 -13.02 3.68 6.41
N GLN A 712 -12.58 4.15 5.24
CA GLN A 712 -12.57 3.34 4.02
C GLN A 712 -11.64 2.12 4.12
N LEU A 713 -10.47 2.29 4.74
CA LEU A 713 -9.54 1.20 5.03
C LEU A 713 -10.18 0.16 5.96
N LEU A 714 -10.79 0.60 7.06
CA LEU A 714 -11.44 -0.30 8.02
C LEU A 714 -12.65 -1.02 7.40
N ASP A 715 -13.47 -0.32 6.63
CA ASP A 715 -14.61 -0.91 5.91
C ASP A 715 -14.12 -1.98 4.91
N TYR A 716 -12.99 -1.75 4.22
CA TYR A 716 -12.38 -2.73 3.33
C TYR A 716 -11.85 -3.96 4.08
N LEU A 717 -11.15 -3.76 5.20
CA LEU A 717 -10.66 -4.85 6.04
C LEU A 717 -11.82 -5.69 6.59
N GLN A 718 -12.92 -5.07 7.01
CA GLN A 718 -14.11 -5.80 7.47
C GLN A 718 -14.73 -6.64 6.35
N ARG A 719 -14.85 -6.11 5.13
CA ARG A 719 -15.36 -6.85 3.98
C ARG A 719 -14.46 -8.03 3.60
N SER A 720 -13.15 -7.88 3.77
CA SER A 720 -12.17 -8.90 3.38
C SER A 720 -12.12 -10.09 4.33
N ARG A 721 -12.75 -10.00 5.51
CA ARG A 721 -12.84 -11.11 6.49
C ARG A 721 -13.90 -12.16 6.12
N HIS A 722 -14.79 -11.84 5.20
CA HIS A 722 -15.87 -12.70 4.71
C HIS A 722 -15.59 -13.12 3.27
#